data_AF-A0AAV4LL88-F1
#
_entry.id   AF-A0AAV4LL88-F1
#
_cell.length_a   1.000
_cell.length_b   1.000
_cell.length_c   1.000
_cell.angle_alpha   90.00
_cell.angle_beta   90.00
_cell.angle_gamma   90.00
#
_symmetry.space_group_name_H-M   'P 1'
#
loop_
_entity.id
_entity.type
_entity.pdbx_description
1 polymer ?
#
loop_
_entity_poly.entity_id
_entity_poly.type
_entity_poly.pdbx_seq_one_letter_code
_entity_poly.pdbx_strand_id
1 'polypeptide(L)'
;MSPEESAVSMKFQRWFVKCTGADIFGVNRDRMSLDEGAVSMKFQRGFVKYTGANLFGANRDEWRLVDAVNRDVERTLSGIFSRISSAERRKAPQYFRASQLDEALWSLKGPRLFVKQFDRATDRAAVARHFDAKRVLEHMAAQGQPVETFDASTLALDHKLRQYVDLVLHVRSRARAPVTRAATPSTSVDDSTAESPRASQDGESSPVRLIAQAYNCPFEIRLETPDRKHDHVSSNAPSYLLLFQNLVSAINKALVSASTGEAPDVAAVEQRCLLLDLFLGRRGAAAIYAREVVEDYCAWGVVSMKTGSKVASDITLAGLLAEVDNVEVERLRSFDKAAADVGFSFAPCGFMIPYLLGVMTLLGELNVIHLATPMTGGSAGALSVVSATSVMPDMVELICVAEGICRDVWVKGAMHRLDGLVKDNFDRLLQPGTYRAVNERVGELRVAVATRGRIRYRGHYVSQFHDNVDLRDGVRASCNIPGFSSTSGVYFRGEKSYDGYFASRTRELFCGDTAAARTVRVNPFLLGRRAVRRQLLANDHLNPCLQDRDLYLVHYLRLKCLLRALWERKIDYEAAGGGDSWRHEVGLMIAAYNSLTSRERQPGPSSWSRLLGQWFGHNSTVEVEGAAGEAESVSARSARGEEWLFKLFALVVASEMALDVGPASKLSTRNWSYDLEDVDLMRRFGTRGVLSFLSKTRCVATPYCLIDWLQREALSAGPDGDARGLDAAVLSELATLRELQHAVMPPLSLSYYYTEFPYLLPNSLSNLHRLAVALNSAECADVRYVFDVGRCDAFRWLVCEYICFENWLHLRVRQLKGGGGAAAADSPGSPSLRRGRSQERKGAPLHERQHGVLEEFLGVVDAASLYELLADARALDCESSTPASSEKLLARQNRLIRRAILQNVVHPHYSHLLSHLHVWAQ
;
A
#
# COMPACT_ATOMS: atom_id res chain seq x y z
N MET A 1 -4.90 10.14 45.35
CA MET A 1 -5.73 10.77 44.29
C MET A 1 -6.67 11.73 44.96
N SER A 2 -6.84 12.94 44.42
CA SER A 2 -7.92 13.81 44.91
C SER A 2 -9.29 13.19 44.59
N PRO A 3 -10.37 13.52 45.31
CA PRO A 3 -11.72 13.04 45.01
C PRO A 3 -12.14 13.30 43.55
N GLU A 4 -11.65 14.39 42.97
CA GLU A 4 -11.88 14.75 41.57
C GLU A 4 -11.14 13.86 40.56
N GLU A 5 -9.94 13.38 40.90
CA GLU A 5 -9.16 12.46 40.07
C GLU A 5 -9.78 11.04 40.08
N SER A 6 -10.31 10.62 41.23
CA SER A 6 -11.03 9.33 41.37
C SER A 6 -12.30 9.32 40.52
N ALA A 7 -13.06 10.42 40.52
CA ALA A 7 -14.25 10.59 39.70
C ALA A 7 -13.96 10.57 38.18
N VAL A 8 -12.78 11.01 37.75
CA VAL A 8 -12.35 11.00 36.34
C VAL A 8 -11.93 9.59 35.89
N SER A 9 -11.18 8.87 36.72
CA SER A 9 -10.85 7.47 36.46
C SER A 9 -12.11 6.60 36.35
N MET A 10 -13.08 6.78 37.26
CA MET A 10 -14.37 6.07 37.19
C MET A 10 -15.23 6.49 35.98
N LYS A 11 -15.22 7.76 35.57
CA LYS A 11 -15.94 8.21 34.37
C LYS A 11 -15.29 7.69 33.10
N PHE A 12 -13.96 7.66 33.02
CA PHE A 12 -13.22 7.03 31.93
C PHE A 12 -13.57 5.55 31.85
N GLN A 13 -13.47 4.79 32.95
CA GLN A 13 -13.84 3.38 33.00
C GLN A 13 -15.30 3.12 32.58
N ARG A 14 -16.27 3.88 33.12
CA ARG A 14 -17.71 3.72 32.77
C ARG A 14 -18.03 4.13 31.33
N TRP A 15 -17.41 5.19 30.82
CA TRP A 15 -17.63 5.65 29.45
C TRP A 15 -16.92 4.77 28.43
N PHE A 16 -15.74 4.25 28.77
CA PHE A 16 -14.98 3.30 27.97
C PHE A 16 -15.71 1.96 27.82
N VAL A 17 -16.32 1.45 28.90
CA VAL A 17 -17.25 0.30 28.84
C VAL A 17 -18.49 0.60 27.98
N LYS A 18 -19.05 1.81 28.04
CA LYS A 18 -20.17 2.23 27.17
C LYS A 18 -19.79 2.33 25.69
N CYS A 19 -18.56 2.72 25.37
CA CYS A 19 -18.11 2.89 23.99
C CYS A 19 -17.72 1.58 23.30
N THR A 20 -17.43 0.51 24.07
CA THR A 20 -17.09 -0.82 23.54
C THR A 20 -18.30 -1.72 23.29
N GLY A 21 -19.52 -1.26 23.62
CA GLY A 21 -20.78 -1.97 23.31
C GLY A 21 -20.97 -3.28 24.08
N ALA A 22 -20.23 -3.48 25.18
CA ALA A 22 -20.41 -4.63 26.05
C ALA A 22 -21.59 -4.39 27.01
N ASP A 23 -22.80 -4.78 26.60
CA ASP A 23 -23.87 -5.10 27.54
C ASP A 23 -23.50 -6.43 28.24
N ILE A 24 -22.57 -6.33 29.18
CA ILE A 24 -22.38 -7.34 30.21
C ILE A 24 -23.03 -6.72 31.45
N PHE A 25 -23.89 -7.49 32.12
CA PHE A 25 -24.71 -7.12 33.29
C PHE A 25 -26.11 -6.58 32.97
N GLY A 26 -27.01 -7.50 32.63
CA GLY A 26 -28.40 -7.36 33.07
C GLY A 26 -28.44 -7.47 34.60
N VAL A 27 -28.45 -6.35 35.31
CA VAL A 27 -28.69 -6.31 36.75
C VAL A 27 -29.61 -5.12 37.07
N ASN A 28 -30.69 -5.44 37.78
CA ASN A 28 -31.72 -4.53 38.26
C ASN A 28 -31.11 -3.27 38.91
N ARG A 29 -31.62 -2.11 38.48
CA ARG A 29 -31.51 -0.85 39.20
C ARG A 29 -32.33 -0.99 40.47
N ASP A 30 -31.71 -1.36 41.58
CA ASP A 30 -31.99 -0.81 42.90
C ASP A 30 -31.02 -1.37 43.94
N ARG A 31 -30.43 -0.46 44.72
CA ARG A 31 -29.44 -0.64 45.81
C ARG A 31 -28.00 -0.96 45.41
N MET A 32 -27.17 0.09 45.36
CA MET A 32 -25.77 0.02 45.80
C MET A 32 -25.47 1.22 46.69
N SER A 33 -25.28 0.95 47.98
CA SER A 33 -24.67 1.87 48.93
C SER A 33 -23.21 2.10 48.58
N LEU A 34 -22.76 3.33 48.84
CA LEU A 34 -21.38 3.78 48.67
C LEU A 34 -20.52 3.18 49.79
N ASP A 35 -19.67 2.20 49.46
CA ASP A 35 -18.47 1.93 50.24
C ASP A 35 -17.25 2.29 49.37
N GLU A 36 -16.55 3.33 49.80
CA GLU A 36 -15.23 3.71 49.32
C GLU A 36 -14.21 2.67 49.80
N GLY A 37 -13.55 1.96 48.87
CA GLY A 37 -12.46 1.03 49.20
C GLY A 37 -12.44 -0.26 48.38
N ALA A 38 -13.52 -0.61 47.70
CA ALA A 38 -13.57 -1.82 46.87
C ALA A 38 -13.73 -1.45 45.39
N VAL A 39 -12.61 -1.13 44.71
CA VAL A 39 -12.53 -1.45 43.28
C VAL A 39 -12.77 -2.95 43.21
N SER A 40 -13.98 -3.32 42.78
CA SER A 40 -14.51 -4.68 42.91
C SER A 40 -13.43 -5.72 42.62
N MET A 41 -13.10 -6.54 43.61
CA MET A 41 -12.23 -7.70 43.41
C MET A 41 -12.74 -8.59 42.25
N LYS A 42 -14.01 -8.48 41.83
CA LYS A 42 -14.52 -9.13 40.59
C LYS A 42 -14.01 -8.47 39.30
N PHE A 43 -13.76 -7.16 39.27
CA PHE A 43 -13.13 -6.46 38.14
C PHE A 43 -11.65 -6.84 38.01
N GLN A 44 -10.91 -6.91 39.13
CA GLN A 44 -9.54 -7.43 39.13
C GLN A 44 -9.49 -8.95 38.80
N ARG A 45 -10.40 -9.77 39.35
CA ARG A 45 -10.47 -11.22 39.05
C ARG A 45 -10.91 -11.54 37.61
N GLY A 46 -11.66 -10.64 36.95
CA GLY A 46 -12.06 -10.79 35.54
C GLY A 46 -10.92 -10.61 34.54
N PHE A 47 -9.88 -9.85 34.92
CA PHE A 47 -8.67 -9.65 34.09
C PHE A 47 -7.50 -10.57 34.48
N VAL A 48 -7.45 -11.06 35.73
CA VAL A 48 -6.35 -11.92 36.24
C VAL A 48 -6.47 -13.40 35.80
N LYS A 49 -7.59 -13.83 35.22
CA LYS A 49 -7.79 -15.21 34.73
C LYS A 49 -7.66 -15.36 33.20
N TYR A 50 -6.76 -14.62 32.57
CA TYR A 50 -6.36 -14.87 31.17
C TYR A 50 -4.90 -15.36 31.15
N THR A 51 -4.65 -16.50 31.80
CA THR A 51 -3.29 -17.06 31.99
C THR A 51 -3.12 -18.44 31.37
N GLY A 52 -3.94 -18.86 30.39
CA GLY A 52 -3.80 -20.21 29.86
C GLY A 52 -4.45 -20.57 28.53
N ALA A 53 -5.06 -19.62 27.83
CA ALA A 53 -5.49 -19.84 26.45
C ALA A 53 -4.72 -18.87 25.57
N ASN A 54 -3.83 -19.40 24.75
CA ASN A 54 -3.29 -18.73 23.58
C ASN A 54 -4.40 -17.91 22.90
N LEU A 55 -4.11 -16.70 22.39
CA LEU A 55 -5.02 -15.94 21.51
C LEU A 55 -5.57 -16.81 20.35
N PHE A 56 -4.84 -17.88 20.03
CA PHE A 56 -5.16 -18.99 19.11
C PHE A 56 -6.33 -19.90 19.50
N GLY A 57 -7.04 -19.63 20.60
CA GLY A 57 -8.34 -20.24 20.90
C GLY A 57 -9.46 -19.78 19.95
N ALA A 58 -9.19 -19.69 18.65
CA ALA A 58 -10.21 -19.45 17.63
C ALA A 58 -11.10 -20.69 17.57
N ASN A 59 -12.39 -20.49 17.85
CA ASN A 59 -13.38 -21.54 17.68
C ASN A 59 -13.40 -21.93 16.19
N ARG A 60 -13.56 -23.22 15.86
CA ARG A 60 -13.58 -23.75 14.47
C ARG A 60 -14.53 -22.97 13.54
N ASP A 61 -15.53 -22.29 14.12
CA ASP A 61 -16.53 -21.48 13.45
C ASP A 61 -16.07 -20.10 12.93
N GLU A 62 -14.96 -19.56 13.40
CA GLU A 62 -14.48 -18.22 13.00
C GLU A 62 -13.78 -18.22 11.62
N TRP A 63 -13.37 -19.40 11.13
CA TRP A 63 -12.76 -19.59 9.81
C TRP A 63 -13.76 -19.60 8.65
N ARG A 64 -15.06 -19.50 8.97
CA ARG A 64 -16.17 -19.60 8.01
C ARG A 64 -16.15 -18.53 6.92
N LEU A 65 -15.42 -17.42 7.06
CA LEU A 65 -15.42 -16.32 6.07
C LEU A 65 -14.63 -16.67 4.81
N VAL A 66 -13.43 -17.24 4.92
CA VAL A 66 -12.64 -17.74 3.77
C VAL A 66 -13.39 -18.90 3.11
N ASP A 67 -13.96 -19.78 3.92
CA ASP A 67 -14.83 -20.85 3.44
C ASP A 67 -16.11 -20.31 2.81
N ALA A 68 -16.64 -19.15 3.21
CA ALA A 68 -17.88 -18.61 2.65
C ALA A 68 -17.69 -18.15 1.21
N VAL A 69 -16.58 -17.44 0.92
CA VAL A 69 -16.23 -17.01 -0.44
C VAL A 69 -16.16 -18.21 -1.37
N ASN A 70 -15.41 -19.23 -0.96
CA ASN A 70 -15.16 -20.38 -1.80
C ASN A 70 -16.37 -21.30 -1.87
N ARG A 71 -17.14 -21.48 -0.79
CA ARG A 71 -18.39 -22.25 -0.84
C ARG A 71 -19.46 -21.59 -1.71
N ASP A 72 -19.61 -20.27 -1.69
CA ASP A 72 -20.58 -19.58 -2.54
C ASP A 72 -20.18 -19.66 -4.02
N VAL A 73 -18.88 -19.54 -4.31
CA VAL A 73 -18.32 -19.73 -5.65
C VAL A 73 -18.43 -21.19 -6.09
N GLU A 74 -18.13 -22.16 -5.24
CA GLU A 74 -18.28 -23.60 -5.50
C GLU A 74 -19.73 -23.98 -5.76
N ARG A 75 -20.69 -23.44 -4.98
CA ARG A 75 -22.12 -23.64 -5.24
C ARG A 75 -22.52 -23.06 -6.59
N THR A 76 -21.99 -21.90 -6.94
CA THR A 76 -22.24 -21.26 -8.24
C THR A 76 -21.64 -22.06 -9.39
N LEU A 77 -20.38 -22.46 -9.29
CA LEU A 77 -19.69 -23.33 -10.25
C LEU A 77 -20.40 -24.67 -10.39
N SER A 78 -20.78 -25.32 -9.29
CA SER A 78 -21.56 -26.56 -9.30
C SER A 78 -22.91 -26.38 -9.99
N GLY A 79 -23.57 -25.24 -9.75
CA GLY A 79 -24.80 -24.85 -10.46
C GLY A 79 -24.59 -24.64 -11.96
N ILE A 80 -23.49 -23.99 -12.36
CA ILE A 80 -23.11 -23.78 -13.76
C ILE A 80 -22.81 -25.13 -14.43
N PHE A 81 -21.95 -25.95 -13.84
CA PHE A 81 -21.53 -27.23 -14.41
C PHE A 81 -22.62 -28.31 -14.41
N SER A 82 -23.49 -28.34 -13.40
CA SER A 82 -24.65 -29.26 -13.41
C SER A 82 -25.65 -28.94 -14.51
N ARG A 83 -25.82 -27.67 -14.87
CA ARG A 83 -26.62 -27.25 -16.03
C ARG A 83 -25.98 -27.73 -17.34
N ILE A 84 -24.65 -27.73 -17.41
CA ILE A 84 -23.88 -28.19 -18.58
C ILE A 84 -23.89 -29.73 -18.71
N SER A 85 -23.79 -30.50 -17.61
CA SER A 85 -23.62 -31.96 -17.66
C SER A 85 -24.91 -32.78 -17.82
N SER A 86 -26.08 -32.15 -17.66
CA SER A 86 -27.38 -32.84 -17.65
C SER A 86 -27.77 -33.54 -18.97
N ALA A 87 -27.06 -33.26 -20.07
CA ALA A 87 -27.41 -33.72 -21.41
C ALA A 87 -26.55 -34.88 -21.98
N GLU A 88 -25.45 -35.29 -21.34
CA GLU A 88 -24.65 -36.45 -21.79
C GLU A 88 -24.28 -37.38 -20.63
N ARG A 89 -25.27 -38.13 -20.15
CA ARG A 89 -25.13 -39.08 -19.02
C ARG A 89 -24.32 -40.35 -19.33
N ARG A 90 -23.69 -40.50 -20.49
CA ARG A 90 -23.09 -41.80 -20.88
C ARG A 90 -21.59 -41.85 -21.12
N LYS A 91 -20.84 -40.76 -21.07
CA LYS A 91 -19.35 -40.78 -21.15
C LYS A 91 -18.69 -39.44 -20.77
N ALA A 92 -19.29 -38.67 -19.86
CA ALA A 92 -18.68 -37.41 -19.39
C ALA A 92 -17.33 -37.72 -18.72
N PRO A 93 -16.22 -37.15 -19.20
CA PRO A 93 -14.92 -37.46 -18.65
C PRO A 93 -14.78 -36.80 -17.26
N GLN A 94 -14.07 -37.46 -16.35
CA GLN A 94 -13.94 -37.15 -14.91
C GLN A 94 -13.27 -35.78 -14.59
N TYR A 95 -13.15 -34.84 -15.53
CA TYR A 95 -12.29 -33.66 -15.45
C TYR A 95 -12.75 -32.53 -14.52
N PHE A 96 -13.98 -32.56 -13.99
CA PHE A 96 -14.48 -31.51 -13.10
C PHE A 96 -15.35 -32.09 -11.99
N ARG A 97 -14.77 -32.92 -11.11
CA ARG A 97 -15.34 -33.03 -9.76
C ARG A 97 -14.90 -31.82 -8.96
N ALA A 98 -15.84 -31.08 -8.40
CA ALA A 98 -15.56 -30.02 -7.42
C ALA A 98 -14.69 -30.52 -6.23
N SER A 99 -14.60 -31.84 -6.01
CA SER A 99 -13.67 -32.46 -5.06
C SER A 99 -12.18 -32.37 -5.46
N GLN A 100 -11.84 -31.89 -6.68
CA GLN A 100 -10.48 -31.56 -7.09
C GLN A 100 -10.08 -30.11 -6.76
N LEU A 101 -11.00 -29.30 -6.23
CA LEU A 101 -10.61 -28.19 -5.34
C LEU A 101 -10.20 -28.84 -4.00
N ASP A 102 -9.06 -29.52 -4.07
CA ASP A 102 -8.35 -30.36 -3.11
C ASP A 102 -8.92 -30.41 -1.68
N GLU A 103 -9.59 -31.51 -1.30
CA GLU A 103 -9.91 -31.80 0.11
C GLU A 103 -8.66 -31.78 1.01
N ALA A 104 -7.46 -31.97 0.46
CA ALA A 104 -6.19 -31.82 1.16
C ALA A 104 -5.82 -30.35 1.45
N LEU A 105 -6.10 -29.40 0.53
CA LEU A 105 -5.91 -27.95 0.73
C LEU A 105 -6.86 -27.37 1.79
N TRP A 106 -8.03 -27.98 1.97
CA TRP A 106 -9.04 -27.57 2.96
C TRP A 106 -8.86 -28.18 4.34
N SER A 107 -7.82 -28.98 4.56
CA SER A 107 -7.36 -29.33 5.92
C SER A 107 -6.72 -28.10 6.58
N LEU A 108 -7.50 -27.03 6.76
CA LEU A 108 -7.10 -25.73 7.28
C LEU A 108 -6.45 -25.90 8.65
N LYS A 109 -5.12 -26.00 8.64
CA LYS A 109 -4.30 -25.80 9.82
C LYS A 109 -4.34 -24.30 10.11
N GLY A 110 -4.59 -23.96 11.38
CA GLY A 110 -4.55 -22.56 11.82
C GLY A 110 -3.20 -21.90 11.51
N PRO A 111 -3.12 -20.56 11.54
CA PRO A 111 -1.89 -19.82 11.27
C PRO A 111 -0.77 -20.35 12.17
N ARG A 112 0.40 -20.60 11.57
CA ARG A 112 1.59 -21.01 12.32
C ARG A 112 2.46 -19.80 12.59
N LEU A 113 2.94 -19.66 13.82
CA LEU A 113 3.79 -18.53 14.18
C LEU A 113 5.28 -18.88 14.16
N PHE A 114 6.06 -17.96 13.63
CA PHE A 114 7.51 -17.95 13.74
C PHE A 114 7.92 -17.21 15.01
N VAL A 115 8.30 -17.98 16.02
CA VAL A 115 8.66 -17.47 17.36
C VAL A 115 10.20 -17.40 17.55
N LYS A 116 10.99 -17.61 16.48
CA LYS A 116 12.45 -17.52 16.56
C LYS A 116 12.88 -16.10 16.95
N GLN A 117 13.90 -15.98 17.80
CA GLN A 117 14.55 -14.69 18.01
C GLN A 117 15.34 -14.32 16.76
N PHE A 118 15.34 -13.04 16.41
CA PHE A 118 16.07 -12.53 15.28
C PHE A 118 16.89 -11.34 15.76
N ASP A 119 18.12 -11.26 15.28
CA ASP A 119 18.99 -10.11 15.46
C ASP A 119 19.35 -9.59 14.08
N ARG A 120 19.11 -8.29 13.86
CA ARG A 120 19.47 -7.61 12.63
C ARG A 120 20.51 -6.56 12.98
N ALA A 121 21.76 -6.99 13.14
CA ALA A 121 22.86 -6.06 13.27
C ALA A 121 23.08 -5.35 11.92
N THR A 122 22.78 -4.05 11.87
CA THR A 122 23.16 -3.24 10.72
C THR A 122 24.69 -3.19 10.65
N ASP A 123 25.28 -3.71 9.57
CA ASP A 123 26.71 -3.60 9.30
C ASP A 123 27.06 -2.15 8.93
N ARG A 124 27.23 -1.32 9.98
CA ARG A 124 27.53 0.10 9.85
C ARG A 124 28.87 0.35 9.19
N ALA A 125 29.84 -0.57 9.32
CA ALA A 125 31.12 -0.44 8.63
C ALA A 125 30.93 -0.58 7.11
N ALA A 126 30.11 -1.53 6.66
CA ALA A 126 29.76 -1.65 5.25
C ALA A 126 28.91 -0.49 4.72
N VAL A 127 28.15 0.21 5.57
CA VAL A 127 27.45 1.46 5.17
C VAL A 127 28.43 2.63 5.11
N ALA A 128 29.33 2.76 6.09
CA ALA A 128 30.28 3.87 6.18
C ALA A 128 31.22 3.98 4.96
N ARG A 129 31.52 2.85 4.30
CA ARG A 129 32.34 2.85 3.07
C ARG A 129 31.77 3.69 1.91
N HIS A 130 30.46 3.98 1.94
CA HIS A 130 29.77 4.76 0.92
C HIS A 130 29.72 6.26 1.24
N PHE A 131 30.35 6.69 2.33
CA PHE A 131 30.49 8.10 2.68
C PHE A 131 31.87 8.61 2.28
N ASP A 132 31.91 9.84 1.75
CA ASP A 132 33.17 10.52 1.49
C ASP A 132 33.70 11.06 2.82
N ALA A 133 34.80 10.46 3.30
CA ALA A 133 35.40 10.78 4.59
C ALA A 133 35.69 12.29 4.73
N LYS A 134 36.20 12.94 3.68
CA LYS A 134 36.53 14.36 3.72
C LYS A 134 35.26 15.20 3.86
N ARG A 135 34.24 14.92 3.06
CA ARG A 135 32.97 15.65 3.10
C ARG A 135 32.21 15.46 4.41
N VAL A 136 32.28 14.27 5.01
CA VAL A 136 31.71 14.02 6.33
C VAL A 136 32.42 14.85 7.40
N LEU A 137 33.76 14.91 7.39
CA LEU A 137 34.53 15.72 8.33
C LEU A 137 34.24 17.22 8.17
N GLU A 138 34.12 17.70 6.93
CA GLU A 138 33.70 19.08 6.63
C GLU A 138 32.28 19.37 7.12
N HIS A 139 31.33 18.45 6.90
CA HIS A 139 29.96 18.55 7.43
C HIS A 139 29.94 18.63 8.95
N MET A 140 30.66 17.73 9.62
CA MET A 140 30.76 17.71 11.09
C MET A 140 31.39 18.99 11.65
N ALA A 141 32.43 19.51 11.01
CA ALA A 141 33.02 20.81 11.35
C ALA A 141 32.01 21.96 11.18
N ALA A 142 31.23 21.97 10.08
CA ALA A 142 30.19 22.97 9.84
C ALA A 142 29.04 22.89 10.87
N GLN A 143 28.74 21.71 11.41
CA GLN A 143 27.80 21.53 12.52
C GLN A 143 28.38 21.91 13.89
N GLY A 144 29.64 22.38 13.95
CA GLY A 144 30.32 22.75 15.20
C GLY A 144 30.74 21.54 16.05
N GLN A 145 30.86 20.37 15.43
CA GLN A 145 31.28 19.12 16.07
C GLN A 145 32.47 18.51 15.31
N PRO A 146 33.64 19.18 15.25
CA PRO A 146 34.77 18.67 14.49
C PRO A 146 35.21 17.31 15.05
N VAL A 147 35.43 16.35 14.15
CA VAL A 147 35.96 15.02 14.45
C VAL A 147 37.30 14.90 13.74
N GLU A 148 38.29 14.26 14.36
CA GLU A 148 39.64 14.16 13.78
C GLU A 148 39.72 13.11 12.66
N THR A 149 38.98 12.00 12.80
CA THR A 149 38.99 10.89 11.85
C THR A 149 37.57 10.40 11.59
N PHE A 150 37.30 9.97 10.36
CA PHE A 150 36.02 9.38 9.99
C PHE A 150 36.02 7.88 10.25
N ASP A 151 35.07 7.42 11.06
CA ASP A 151 34.77 6.01 11.28
C ASP A 151 33.25 5.75 11.27
N ALA A 152 32.83 4.49 11.38
CA ALA A 152 31.42 4.12 11.40
C ALA A 152 30.65 4.71 12.60
N SER A 153 31.33 5.06 13.69
CA SER A 153 30.71 5.66 14.88
C SER A 153 30.38 7.14 14.66
N THR A 154 31.15 7.82 13.80
CA THR A 154 30.95 9.22 13.40
C THR A 154 29.55 9.45 12.84
N LEU A 155 29.02 8.50 12.06
CA LEU A 155 27.67 8.56 11.47
C LEU A 155 26.55 8.61 12.51
N ALA A 156 26.81 8.18 13.75
CA ALA A 156 25.83 8.22 14.83
C ALA A 156 25.84 9.54 15.62
N LEU A 157 26.82 10.43 15.39
CA LEU A 157 26.97 11.68 16.15
C LEU A 157 25.96 12.76 15.70
N ASP A 158 25.65 12.80 14.40
CA ASP A 158 24.75 13.78 13.78
C ASP A 158 23.44 13.17 13.30
N HIS A 159 22.33 13.91 13.40
CA HIS A 159 21.02 13.39 13.03
C HIS A 159 20.81 13.25 11.53
N LYS A 160 21.44 14.10 10.70
CA LYS A 160 21.36 13.98 9.25
C LYS A 160 22.18 12.80 8.76
N LEU A 161 23.39 12.60 9.29
CA LEU A 161 24.20 11.41 8.94
C LEU A 161 23.45 10.09 9.24
N ARG A 162 22.67 10.03 10.34
CA ARG A 162 21.81 8.87 10.62
C ARG A 162 20.67 8.70 9.62
N GLN A 163 20.05 9.79 9.19
CA GLN A 163 19.07 9.74 8.09
C GLN A 163 19.72 9.31 6.77
N TYR A 164 20.96 9.71 6.50
CA TYR A 164 21.68 9.32 5.30
C TYR A 164 22.08 7.84 5.32
N VAL A 165 22.43 7.29 6.48
CA VAL A 165 22.62 5.84 6.66
C VAL A 165 21.35 5.08 6.23
N ASP A 166 20.19 5.58 6.65
CA ASP A 166 18.88 5.03 6.30
C ASP A 166 18.61 5.08 4.78
N LEU A 167 18.99 6.18 4.11
CA LEU A 167 18.93 6.31 2.65
C LEU A 167 19.92 5.38 1.93
N VAL A 168 21.17 5.24 2.43
CA VAL A 168 22.15 4.29 1.86
C VAL A 168 21.64 2.87 1.96
N LEU A 169 21.09 2.47 3.12
CA LEU A 169 20.49 1.16 3.29
C LEU A 169 19.31 0.94 2.33
N HIS A 170 18.50 1.97 2.10
CA HIS A 170 17.45 1.92 1.10
C HIS A 170 18.00 1.67 -0.31
N VAL A 171 18.97 2.48 -0.77
CA VAL A 171 19.63 2.33 -2.08
C VAL A 171 20.24 0.93 -2.23
N ARG A 172 20.99 0.46 -1.23
CA ARG A 172 21.59 -0.88 -1.22
C ARG A 172 20.56 -1.99 -1.33
N SER A 173 19.41 -1.83 -0.68
CA SER A 173 18.36 -2.85 -0.74
C SER A 173 17.69 -2.91 -2.12
N ARG A 174 17.53 -1.76 -2.80
CA ARG A 174 17.01 -1.69 -4.17
C ARG A 174 17.99 -2.22 -5.20
N ALA A 175 19.28 -1.91 -5.06
CA ALA A 175 20.34 -2.37 -5.95
C ALA A 175 20.48 -3.91 -6.01
N ARG A 176 20.15 -4.61 -4.91
CA ARG A 176 20.25 -6.08 -4.80
C ARG A 176 19.03 -6.86 -5.33
N ALA A 177 17.89 -6.18 -5.49
CA ALA A 177 16.62 -6.81 -5.88
C ALA A 177 16.56 -7.39 -7.33
N PRO A 178 17.30 -6.90 -8.35
CA PRO A 178 17.16 -7.45 -9.70
C PRO A 178 17.81 -8.83 -9.87
N VAL A 179 18.86 -9.16 -9.11
CA VAL A 179 19.65 -10.39 -9.31
C VAL A 179 18.95 -11.66 -8.79
N THR A 180 17.97 -11.53 -7.88
CA THR A 180 17.32 -12.69 -7.22
C THR A 180 15.94 -13.07 -7.77
N ARG A 181 15.38 -12.34 -8.74
CA ARG A 181 14.09 -12.69 -9.37
C ARG A 181 14.20 -13.71 -10.51
N ALA A 182 15.37 -13.88 -11.11
CA ALA A 182 15.59 -14.84 -12.21
C ALA A 182 15.61 -16.32 -11.78
N ALA A 183 15.66 -16.60 -10.47
CA ALA A 183 15.57 -17.96 -9.94
C ALA A 183 14.24 -18.13 -9.18
N THR A 184 13.17 -18.46 -9.90
CA THR A 184 12.04 -19.19 -9.31
C THR A 184 12.54 -20.54 -8.81
N PRO A 185 12.47 -20.87 -7.50
CA PRO A 185 12.48 -22.26 -7.10
C PRO A 185 11.06 -22.78 -7.30
N SER A 186 10.88 -23.70 -8.25
CA SER A 186 9.76 -24.63 -8.21
C SER A 186 9.87 -25.43 -6.92
N THR A 187 9.03 -25.18 -5.92
CA THR A 187 8.81 -26.15 -4.86
C THR A 187 7.58 -26.98 -5.23
N SER A 188 7.83 -28.13 -5.86
CA SER A 188 6.93 -29.26 -5.73
C SER A 188 6.91 -29.65 -4.26
N VAL A 189 5.73 -29.59 -3.65
CA VAL A 189 5.49 -30.25 -2.37
C VAL A 189 5.33 -31.73 -2.72
N ASP A 190 6.33 -32.55 -2.39
CA ASP A 190 6.18 -34.01 -2.44
C ASP A 190 5.21 -34.43 -1.34
N ASP A 191 4.00 -34.79 -1.75
CA ASP A 191 3.07 -35.60 -0.98
C ASP A 191 3.60 -37.05 -0.94
N SER A 192 4.35 -37.39 0.09
CA SER A 192 4.50 -38.80 0.47
C SER A 192 4.46 -38.96 1.98
N THR A 193 3.28 -39.37 2.44
CA THR A 193 3.00 -40.37 3.48
C THR A 193 3.84 -40.39 4.75
N ALA A 194 3.13 -40.13 5.85
CA ALA A 194 3.35 -40.59 7.23
C ALA A 194 4.44 -41.65 7.45
N GLU A 195 5.46 -41.29 8.24
CA GLU A 195 6.00 -42.13 9.32
C GLU A 195 6.80 -41.29 10.34
N SER A 196 6.82 -41.75 11.59
CA SER A 196 7.24 -41.08 12.84
C SER A 196 8.77 -40.82 12.95
N PRO A 197 9.24 -40.00 13.91
CA PRO A 197 10.55 -39.36 13.84
C PRO A 197 11.67 -40.24 14.38
N ARG A 198 12.79 -40.29 13.66
CA ARG A 198 14.10 -40.57 14.25
C ARG A 198 14.90 -39.27 14.29
N ALA A 199 15.33 -38.92 15.49
CA ALA A 199 16.24 -37.83 15.75
C ALA A 199 17.57 -38.07 15.02
N SER A 200 17.84 -37.28 13.98
CA SER A 200 19.19 -36.98 13.53
C SER A 200 19.53 -35.56 13.97
N GLN A 201 20.46 -35.47 14.91
CA GLN A 201 21.22 -34.26 15.19
C GLN A 201 22.00 -33.87 13.93
N ASP A 202 22.17 -32.57 13.73
CA ASP A 202 23.01 -31.92 12.73
C ASP A 202 22.59 -32.08 11.26
N GLY A 203 21.54 -31.34 10.91
CA GLY A 203 21.29 -30.89 9.55
C GLY A 203 20.75 -29.47 9.61
N GLU A 204 21.51 -28.50 9.07
CA GLU A 204 21.02 -27.13 8.84
C GLU A 204 19.72 -27.21 8.04
N SER A 205 18.59 -27.07 8.73
CA SER A 205 17.27 -27.13 8.13
C SER A 205 17.19 -26.05 7.06
N SER A 206 17.10 -26.45 5.80
CA SER A 206 17.04 -25.54 4.67
C SER A 206 15.99 -24.45 4.93
N PRO A 207 16.34 -23.16 4.75
CA PRO A 207 15.50 -22.04 5.14
C PRO A 207 14.11 -22.03 4.45
N VAL A 208 13.02 -22.18 5.22
CA VAL A 208 11.62 -22.15 4.71
C VAL A 208 11.26 -20.79 4.09
N ARG A 209 11.38 -20.61 2.78
CA ARG A 209 10.71 -19.52 2.03
C ARG A 209 9.38 -20.10 1.56
N LEU A 210 8.28 -19.71 2.20
CA LEU A 210 6.96 -20.15 1.77
C LEU A 210 6.35 -19.09 0.87
N ILE A 211 6.08 -19.45 -0.38
CA ILE A 211 5.22 -18.69 -1.29
C ILE A 211 3.99 -19.56 -1.51
N ALA A 212 2.82 -19.03 -1.17
CA ALA A 212 1.54 -19.69 -1.40
C ALA A 212 0.74 -18.89 -2.42
N GLN A 213 0.23 -19.56 -3.46
CA GLN A 213 -0.79 -18.99 -4.32
C GLN A 213 -2.14 -19.08 -3.61
N ALA A 214 -2.76 -17.94 -3.36
CA ALA A 214 -3.98 -17.84 -2.58
C ALA A 214 -5.21 -17.78 -3.51
N TYR A 215 -6.33 -18.31 -3.01
CA TYR A 215 -7.65 -18.20 -3.64
C TYR A 215 -7.77 -18.79 -5.05
N ASN A 216 -6.94 -19.79 -5.39
CA ASN A 216 -6.88 -20.42 -6.72
C ASN A 216 -6.59 -19.42 -7.84
N CYS A 217 -5.73 -18.44 -7.56
CA CYS A 217 -5.23 -17.50 -8.54
C CYS A 217 -3.74 -17.19 -8.27
N PRO A 218 -3.01 -16.62 -9.24
CA PRO A 218 -1.61 -16.20 -9.06
C PRO A 218 -1.33 -15.11 -8.01
N PHE A 219 -2.29 -14.75 -7.16
CA PHE A 219 -2.06 -13.84 -6.03
C PHE A 219 -1.23 -14.54 -4.97
N GLU A 220 -0.09 -13.94 -4.60
CA GLU A 220 0.87 -14.60 -3.70
C GLU A 220 0.76 -14.10 -2.26
N ILE A 221 0.66 -15.02 -1.30
CA ILE A 221 0.99 -14.74 0.09
C ILE A 221 2.36 -15.32 0.38
N ARG A 222 3.25 -14.48 0.88
CA ARG A 222 4.65 -14.84 1.15
C ARG A 222 4.92 -14.81 2.64
N LEU A 223 5.74 -15.73 3.10
CA LEU A 223 6.44 -15.59 4.37
C LEU A 223 7.88 -15.14 4.08
N GLU A 224 8.20 -13.94 4.54
CA GLU A 224 9.54 -13.34 4.45
C GLU A 224 9.99 -13.00 5.87
N THR A 225 10.66 -13.95 6.52
CA THR A 225 11.10 -13.77 7.91
C THR A 225 12.13 -12.63 8.01
N PRO A 226 12.17 -11.88 9.14
CA PRO A 226 13.01 -10.69 9.25
C PRO A 226 14.52 -10.91 9.04
N ASP A 227 15.04 -12.09 9.40
CA ASP A 227 16.43 -12.51 9.17
C ASP A 227 16.80 -12.61 7.69
N ARG A 228 15.82 -12.88 6.82
CA ARG A 228 16.04 -13.04 5.39
C ARG A 228 15.62 -11.85 4.56
N LYS A 229 14.83 -10.95 5.14
CA LYS A 229 14.40 -9.77 4.43
C LYS A 229 15.59 -8.82 4.28
N HIS A 230 16.26 -8.92 3.13
CA HIS A 230 17.31 -8.00 2.73
C HIS A 230 16.79 -6.59 2.47
N ASP A 231 15.49 -6.46 2.21
CA ASP A 231 14.84 -5.17 1.99
C ASP A 231 14.92 -4.30 3.25
N HIS A 232 15.43 -3.09 3.06
CA HIS A 232 15.43 -2.06 4.07
C HIS A 232 14.16 -1.24 3.95
N VAL A 233 13.29 -1.35 4.95
CA VAL A 233 12.01 -0.63 4.95
C VAL A 233 12.19 0.61 5.79
N SER A 234 12.13 1.77 5.15
CA SER A 234 12.24 3.05 5.82
C SER A 234 11.07 3.96 5.49
N SER A 235 10.49 4.55 6.54
CA SER A 235 9.51 5.64 6.42
C SER A 235 10.15 6.97 5.99
N ASN A 236 11.49 7.03 5.89
CA ASN A 236 12.27 8.14 5.34
C ASN A 236 12.72 7.89 3.89
N ALA A 237 12.33 6.79 3.25
CA ALA A 237 12.55 6.64 1.82
C ALA A 237 11.92 7.83 1.06
N PRO A 238 12.52 8.30 -0.05
CA PRO A 238 11.93 9.36 -0.85
C PRO A 238 10.68 8.87 -1.59
N SER A 239 9.77 9.80 -1.87
CA SER A 239 8.60 9.51 -2.72
C SER A 239 9.04 9.39 -4.18
N TYR A 240 8.70 8.29 -4.85
CA TYR A 240 8.98 8.11 -6.28
C TYR A 240 8.21 9.11 -7.15
N LEU A 241 6.97 9.46 -6.75
CA LEU A 241 6.19 10.50 -7.41
C LEU A 241 6.92 11.85 -7.36
N LEU A 242 7.42 12.25 -6.18
CA LEU A 242 8.11 13.53 -6.02
C LEU A 242 9.48 13.54 -6.71
N LEU A 243 10.20 12.41 -6.75
CA LEU A 243 11.44 12.28 -7.52
C LEU A 243 11.18 12.52 -9.01
N PHE A 244 10.15 11.88 -9.56
CA PHE A 244 9.79 12.07 -10.96
C PHE A 244 9.28 13.48 -11.25
N GLN A 245 8.45 14.07 -10.37
CA GLN A 245 8.02 15.47 -10.51
C GLN A 245 9.18 16.45 -10.48
N ASN A 246 10.21 16.20 -9.66
CA ASN A 246 11.42 17.01 -9.64
C ASN A 246 12.24 16.88 -10.92
N LEU A 247 12.36 15.66 -11.49
CA LEU A 247 12.95 15.46 -12.82
C LEU A 247 12.18 16.22 -13.90
N VAL A 248 10.85 16.12 -13.93
CA VAL A 248 10.01 16.84 -14.91
C VAL A 248 10.14 18.36 -14.73
N SER A 249 10.20 18.87 -13.50
CA SER A 249 10.46 20.29 -13.22
C SER A 249 11.79 20.75 -13.81
N ALA A 250 12.86 19.96 -13.66
CA ALA A 250 14.16 20.25 -14.27
C ALA A 250 14.12 20.22 -15.81
N ILE A 251 13.43 19.23 -16.40
CA ILE A 251 13.23 19.15 -17.85
C ILE A 251 12.45 20.38 -18.36
N ASN A 252 11.36 20.76 -17.69
CA ASN A 252 10.56 21.92 -18.07
C ASN A 252 11.40 23.21 -18.04
N LYS A 253 12.23 23.41 -17.00
CA LYS A 253 13.17 24.53 -16.93
C LYS A 253 14.16 24.52 -18.10
N ALA A 254 14.75 23.36 -18.41
CA ALA A 254 15.68 23.21 -19.52
C ALA A 254 15.04 23.44 -20.89
N LEU A 255 13.80 22.97 -21.11
CA LEU A 255 13.03 23.20 -22.32
C LEU A 255 12.70 24.69 -22.51
N VAL A 256 12.30 25.38 -21.44
CA VAL A 256 12.06 26.83 -21.47
C VAL A 256 13.34 27.57 -21.87
N SER A 257 14.48 27.28 -21.23
CA SER A 257 15.76 27.90 -21.59
C SER A 257 16.16 27.61 -23.04
N ALA A 258 16.00 26.37 -23.53
CA ALA A 258 16.29 26.03 -24.92
C ALA A 258 15.42 26.84 -25.91
N SER A 259 14.14 27.06 -25.59
CA SER A 259 13.21 27.83 -26.43
C SER A 259 13.52 29.33 -26.47
N THR A 260 14.14 29.89 -25.43
CA THR A 260 14.53 31.31 -25.36
C THR A 260 15.92 31.58 -25.95
N GLY A 261 16.60 30.57 -26.49
CA GLY A 261 17.96 30.66 -27.02
C GLY A 261 19.06 30.64 -25.96
N GLU A 262 18.71 30.38 -24.70
CA GLU A 262 19.66 30.13 -23.61
C GLU A 262 20.16 28.68 -23.65
N ALA A 263 21.37 28.43 -23.15
CA ALA A 263 21.87 27.06 -23.04
C ALA A 263 21.02 26.28 -22.00
N PRO A 264 20.44 25.12 -22.35
CA PRO A 264 19.67 24.33 -21.40
C PRO A 264 20.57 23.83 -20.27
N ASP A 265 20.07 23.86 -19.03
CA ASP A 265 20.77 23.31 -17.86
C ASP A 265 20.68 21.78 -17.84
N VAL A 266 21.48 21.14 -18.70
CA VAL A 266 21.56 19.67 -18.81
C VAL A 266 22.10 19.06 -17.51
N ALA A 267 23.02 19.74 -16.84
CA ALA A 267 23.63 19.26 -15.60
C ALA A 267 22.59 19.10 -14.49
N ALA A 268 21.65 20.04 -14.36
CA ALA A 268 20.52 19.88 -13.45
C ALA A 268 19.71 18.62 -13.81
N VAL A 269 19.32 18.43 -15.08
CA VAL A 269 18.56 17.24 -15.50
C VAL A 269 19.30 15.94 -15.17
N GLU A 270 20.58 15.85 -15.48
CA GLU A 270 21.43 14.68 -15.20
C GLU A 270 21.53 14.37 -13.70
N GLN A 271 21.66 15.38 -12.85
CA GLN A 271 21.68 15.20 -11.41
C GLN A 271 20.34 14.65 -10.88
N ARG A 272 19.20 15.08 -11.45
CA ARG A 272 17.87 14.54 -11.08
C ARG A 272 17.70 13.11 -11.58
N CYS A 273 18.28 12.79 -12.75
CA CYS A 273 18.36 11.42 -13.23
C CYS A 273 19.16 10.52 -12.28
N LEU A 274 20.34 10.96 -11.82
CA LEU A 274 21.16 10.23 -10.86
C LEU A 274 20.40 9.91 -9.57
N LEU A 275 19.72 10.91 -8.99
CA LEU A 275 18.90 10.69 -7.79
C LEU A 275 17.80 9.66 -8.03
N LEU A 276 17.08 9.77 -9.14
CA LEU A 276 16.02 8.83 -9.46
C LEU A 276 16.57 7.41 -9.66
N ASP A 277 17.68 7.23 -10.39
CA ASP A 277 18.35 5.95 -10.59
C ASP A 277 18.79 5.28 -9.28
N LEU A 278 19.40 6.05 -8.37
CA LEU A 278 19.85 5.56 -7.06
C LEU A 278 18.70 4.95 -6.26
N PHE A 279 17.55 5.63 -6.19
CA PHE A 279 16.41 5.17 -5.39
C PHE A 279 15.52 4.14 -6.11
N LEU A 280 15.59 4.07 -7.44
CA LEU A 280 15.03 2.96 -8.21
C LEU A 280 15.91 1.71 -8.19
N GLY A 281 17.18 1.84 -7.81
CA GLY A 281 18.13 0.73 -7.78
C GLY A 281 18.65 0.32 -9.17
N ARG A 282 18.59 1.22 -10.16
CA ARG A 282 18.84 0.92 -11.58
C ARG A 282 19.58 2.04 -12.28
N ARG A 283 20.64 1.69 -13.00
CA ARG A 283 21.44 2.66 -13.74
C ARG A 283 20.83 2.98 -15.11
N GLY A 284 20.62 4.26 -15.42
CA GLY A 284 20.21 4.74 -16.73
C GLY A 284 18.70 4.73 -17.00
N ALA A 285 17.88 4.27 -16.05
CA ALA A 285 16.42 4.23 -16.20
C ALA A 285 15.82 5.65 -16.28
N ALA A 286 16.32 6.59 -15.47
CA ALA A 286 15.83 7.95 -15.44
C ALA A 286 16.12 8.75 -16.72
N ALA A 287 17.22 8.45 -17.41
CA ALA A 287 17.51 9.06 -18.71
C ALA A 287 16.51 8.61 -19.79
N ILE A 288 16.08 7.33 -19.74
CA ILE A 288 14.99 6.83 -20.60
C ILE A 288 13.70 7.59 -20.28
N TYR A 289 13.37 7.78 -19.00
CA TYR A 289 12.18 8.52 -18.61
C TYR A 289 12.23 9.97 -19.08
N ALA A 290 13.36 10.66 -18.97
CA ALA A 290 13.51 12.02 -19.47
C ALA A 290 13.25 12.10 -20.98
N ARG A 291 13.69 11.12 -21.76
CA ARG A 291 13.37 11.02 -23.18
C ARG A 291 11.88 10.80 -23.43
N GLU A 292 11.27 9.84 -22.73
CA GLU A 292 9.83 9.57 -22.85
C GLU A 292 8.97 10.81 -22.53
N VAL A 293 9.40 11.64 -21.57
CA VAL A 293 8.74 12.93 -21.27
C VAL A 293 8.75 13.84 -22.50
N VAL A 294 9.90 14.00 -23.15
CA VAL A 294 10.03 14.83 -24.37
C VAL A 294 9.23 14.21 -25.52
N GLU A 295 9.27 12.89 -25.71
CA GLU A 295 8.45 12.20 -26.73
C GLU A 295 6.95 12.41 -26.51
N ASP A 296 6.49 12.30 -25.27
CA ASP A 296 5.09 12.48 -24.92
C ASP A 296 4.66 13.95 -25.10
N TYR A 297 5.54 14.92 -24.76
CA TYR A 297 5.32 16.32 -25.07
C TYR A 297 5.27 16.61 -26.57
N CYS A 298 6.10 15.96 -27.38
CA CYS A 298 6.01 16.05 -28.84
C CYS A 298 4.69 15.49 -29.35
N ALA A 299 4.28 14.31 -28.85
CA ALA A 299 3.01 13.68 -29.24
C ALA A 299 1.78 14.52 -28.86
N TRP A 300 1.86 15.33 -27.81
CA TRP A 300 0.80 16.27 -27.40
C TRP A 300 0.91 17.65 -28.06
N GLY A 301 1.93 17.89 -28.89
CA GLY A 301 2.19 19.18 -29.52
C GLY A 301 2.63 20.27 -28.55
N VAL A 302 3.17 19.91 -27.38
CA VAL A 302 3.74 20.86 -26.41
C VAL A 302 5.15 21.28 -26.81
N VAL A 303 5.87 20.39 -27.49
CA VAL A 303 7.25 20.60 -27.98
C VAL A 303 7.29 20.25 -29.47
N SER A 304 8.00 21.05 -30.27
CA SER A 304 8.36 20.71 -31.64
C SER A 304 9.86 20.50 -31.78
N MET A 305 10.25 19.53 -32.62
CA MET A 305 11.65 19.19 -32.89
C MET A 305 12.08 19.79 -34.24
N LYS A 306 13.35 20.22 -34.32
CA LYS A 306 13.96 20.80 -35.54
C LYS A 306 13.95 19.83 -36.70
N THR A 307 14.31 18.59 -36.42
CA THR A 307 14.13 17.48 -37.35
C THR A 307 12.77 16.87 -37.07
N GLY A 308 11.84 16.90 -38.03
CA GLY A 308 10.53 16.23 -37.94
C GLY A 308 10.60 14.69 -37.88
N SER A 309 11.76 14.14 -37.51
CA SER A 309 12.08 12.72 -37.50
C SER A 309 11.95 12.13 -36.09
N LYS A 310 11.78 10.81 -36.01
CA LYS A 310 11.76 10.10 -34.72
C LYS A 310 13.10 10.29 -34.01
N VAL A 311 13.05 10.70 -32.74
CA VAL A 311 14.21 10.83 -31.86
C VAL A 311 15.01 9.52 -31.88
N ALA A 312 16.28 9.59 -32.29
CA ALA A 312 17.14 8.41 -32.34
C ALA A 312 17.32 7.81 -30.93
N SER A 313 17.35 6.49 -30.82
CA SER A 313 17.49 5.77 -29.55
C SER A 313 18.81 6.07 -28.82
N ASP A 314 19.81 6.59 -29.53
CA ASP A 314 21.17 6.70 -29.02
C ASP A 314 21.57 8.15 -28.70
N ILE A 315 20.64 9.11 -28.90
CA ILE A 315 20.88 10.53 -28.63
C ILE A 315 21.10 10.77 -27.13
N THR A 316 22.09 11.59 -26.79
CA THR A 316 22.32 12.05 -25.41
C THR A 316 21.20 13.00 -24.96
N LEU A 317 21.04 13.21 -23.65
CA LEU A 317 20.07 14.19 -23.14
C LEU A 317 20.38 15.60 -23.64
N ALA A 318 21.66 15.97 -23.70
CA ALA A 318 22.11 17.23 -24.30
C ALA A 318 21.71 17.34 -25.77
N GLY A 319 21.94 16.29 -26.56
CA GLY A 319 21.54 16.25 -27.97
C GLY A 319 20.03 16.34 -28.14
N LEU A 320 19.26 15.63 -27.30
CA LEU A 320 17.81 15.66 -27.31
C LEU A 320 17.25 17.06 -27.08
N LEU A 321 17.77 17.76 -26.07
CA LEU A 321 17.34 19.14 -25.75
C LEU A 321 17.80 20.14 -26.81
N ALA A 322 18.93 19.89 -27.48
CA ALA A 322 19.42 20.75 -28.58
C ALA A 322 18.56 20.65 -29.85
N GLU A 323 17.87 19.52 -30.06
CA GLU A 323 16.94 19.31 -31.18
C GLU A 323 15.57 20.00 -30.99
N VAL A 324 15.30 20.58 -29.83
CA VAL A 324 14.06 21.32 -29.57
C VAL A 324 14.05 22.63 -30.36
N ASP A 325 12.96 22.88 -31.09
CA ASP A 325 12.74 24.08 -31.91
C ASP A 325 11.83 25.08 -31.20
N ASN A 326 10.64 24.65 -30.79
CA ASN A 326 9.66 25.48 -30.09
C ASN A 326 9.00 24.74 -28.92
N VAL A 327 8.59 25.50 -27.90
CA VAL A 327 7.95 25.00 -26.69
C VAL A 327 6.73 25.85 -26.34
N GLU A 328 5.56 25.22 -26.22
CA GLU A 328 4.35 25.87 -25.72
C GLU A 328 4.41 25.97 -24.19
N VAL A 329 5.15 26.97 -23.69
CA VAL A 329 5.44 27.16 -22.25
C VAL A 329 4.16 27.16 -21.38
N GLU A 330 3.06 27.73 -21.87
CA GLU A 330 1.77 27.77 -21.16
C GLU A 330 1.15 26.39 -20.92
N ARG A 331 1.56 25.38 -21.70
CA ARG A 331 1.08 23.99 -21.58
C ARG A 331 2.02 23.12 -20.74
N LEU A 332 3.21 23.60 -20.40
CA LEU A 332 4.06 22.94 -19.43
C LEU A 332 3.40 23.03 -18.04
N ARG A 333 3.26 21.88 -17.39
CA ARG A 333 2.62 21.81 -16.07
C ARG A 333 3.63 22.13 -14.97
N SER A 334 3.18 22.84 -13.94
CA SER A 334 3.92 23.00 -12.69
C SER A 334 3.37 22.07 -11.61
N PHE A 335 4.25 21.61 -10.71
CA PHE A 335 3.93 20.67 -9.63
C PHE A 335 4.12 21.31 -8.25
N ASP A 336 3.76 22.60 -8.13
CA ASP A 336 4.09 23.47 -6.99
C ASP A 336 3.20 23.27 -5.76
N LYS A 337 3.01 22.00 -5.37
CA LYS A 337 2.26 21.65 -4.16
C LYS A 337 3.13 21.81 -2.92
N ALA A 338 2.77 22.75 -2.04
CA ALA A 338 3.44 22.96 -0.76
C ALA A 338 3.03 21.95 0.33
N ALA A 339 1.88 21.28 0.18
CA ALA A 339 1.33 20.32 1.14
C ALA A 339 1.07 18.97 0.47
N ALA A 340 1.19 17.90 1.26
CA ALA A 340 0.98 16.55 0.76
C ALA A 340 -0.52 16.28 0.57
N ASP A 341 -0.85 15.46 -0.41
CA ASP A 341 -2.25 15.12 -0.67
C ASP A 341 -2.80 14.17 0.42
N VAL A 342 -2.00 13.21 0.89
CA VAL A 342 -2.39 12.20 1.88
C VAL A 342 -1.41 12.16 3.06
N GLY A 343 -1.95 12.01 4.28
CA GLY A 343 -1.20 11.78 5.51
C GLY A 343 -1.88 10.74 6.40
N PHE A 344 -1.14 10.20 7.37
CA PHE A 344 -1.60 9.10 8.23
C PHE A 344 -1.64 9.50 9.70
N SER A 345 -2.75 9.18 10.36
CA SER A 345 -2.95 9.46 11.79
C SER A 345 -3.14 8.17 12.57
N PHE A 346 -2.24 7.92 13.51
CA PHE A 346 -2.13 6.67 14.27
C PHE A 346 -2.79 6.80 15.63
N ALA A 347 -3.71 5.87 15.90
CA ALA A 347 -4.56 5.91 17.07
C ALA A 347 -3.77 5.69 18.39
N PRO A 348 -4.27 6.26 19.49
CA PRO A 348 -3.90 5.86 20.84
C PRO A 348 -4.45 4.46 21.14
N CYS A 349 -3.54 3.49 21.32
CA CYS A 349 -3.92 2.08 21.42
C CYS A 349 -3.08 1.24 22.40
N GLY A 350 -2.37 1.86 23.34
CA GLY A 350 -1.56 1.15 24.35
C GLY A 350 -0.61 0.12 23.72
N PHE A 351 -0.58 -1.11 24.21
CA PHE A 351 0.33 -2.16 23.70
C PHE A 351 -0.04 -2.75 22.33
N MET A 352 -1.01 -2.17 21.61
CA MET A 352 -1.26 -2.51 20.19
C MET A 352 -0.25 -1.84 19.23
N ILE A 353 0.87 -1.31 19.71
CA ILE A 353 2.00 -0.80 18.89
C ILE A 353 2.38 -1.75 17.74
N PRO A 354 2.48 -3.08 17.93
CA PRO A 354 2.82 -4.01 16.86
C PRO A 354 1.90 -3.89 15.64
N TYR A 355 0.60 -3.68 15.85
CA TYR A 355 -0.35 -3.47 14.76
C TYR A 355 0.00 -2.21 13.95
N LEU A 356 0.29 -1.11 14.64
CA LEU A 356 0.66 0.15 14.01
C LEU A 356 1.97 0.03 13.23
N LEU A 357 2.98 -0.65 13.80
CA LEU A 357 4.24 -0.94 13.12
C LEU A 357 4.02 -1.84 11.89
N GLY A 358 3.15 -2.84 11.98
CA GLY A 358 2.78 -3.69 10.84
C GLY A 358 2.16 -2.87 9.70
N VAL A 359 1.25 -1.97 10.02
CA VAL A 359 0.67 -1.02 9.05
C VAL A 359 1.77 -0.14 8.42
N MET A 360 2.62 0.49 9.25
CA MET A 360 3.69 1.36 8.76
C MET A 360 4.69 0.61 7.88
N THR A 361 5.01 -0.64 8.22
CA THR A 361 5.96 -1.46 7.48
C THR A 361 5.43 -1.76 6.07
N LEU A 362 4.18 -2.23 5.93
CA LEU A 362 3.63 -2.49 4.60
C LEU A 362 3.48 -1.20 3.77
N LEU A 363 2.97 -0.12 4.37
CA LEU A 363 2.80 1.15 3.65
C LEU A 363 4.14 1.80 3.28
N GLY A 364 5.19 1.59 4.08
CA GLY A 364 6.56 2.02 3.77
C GLY A 364 7.18 1.20 2.63
N GLU A 365 7.03 -0.13 2.65
CA GLU A 365 7.49 -1.02 1.55
C GLU A 365 6.92 -0.62 0.20
N LEU A 366 5.65 -0.24 0.19
CA LEU A 366 4.93 0.17 -1.01
C LEU A 366 5.16 1.65 -1.36
N ASN A 367 5.97 2.40 -0.61
CA ASN A 367 6.22 3.84 -0.80
C ASN A 367 4.94 4.71 -0.71
N VAL A 368 3.97 4.28 0.12
CA VAL A 368 2.79 5.09 0.50
C VAL A 368 3.13 6.02 1.67
N ILE A 369 3.90 5.51 2.64
CA ILE A 369 4.53 6.30 3.69
C ILE A 369 5.99 6.50 3.31
N HIS A 370 6.40 7.75 3.15
CA HIS A 370 7.73 8.17 2.73
C HIS A 370 8.10 9.49 3.45
N LEU A 371 9.32 10.02 3.26
CA LEU A 371 9.84 11.19 4.00
C LEU A 371 8.94 12.43 3.94
N ALA A 372 8.21 12.61 2.83
CA ALA A 372 7.28 13.72 2.63
C ALA A 372 5.85 13.46 3.15
N THR A 373 5.52 12.25 3.62
CA THR A 373 4.19 11.91 4.14
C THR A 373 4.01 12.49 5.54
N PRO A 374 3.04 13.40 5.77
CA PRO A 374 2.76 13.92 7.10
C PRO A 374 2.13 12.86 7.97
N MET A 375 2.54 12.82 9.25
CA MET A 375 2.01 11.84 10.20
C MET A 375 1.63 12.48 11.53
N THR A 376 0.65 11.89 12.20
CA THR A 376 0.20 12.33 13.52
C THR A 376 -0.02 11.11 14.39
N GLY A 377 0.33 11.20 15.66
CA GLY A 377 0.12 10.10 16.60
C GLY A 377 -0.30 10.62 17.97
N GLY A 378 -1.16 9.87 18.66
CA GLY A 378 -1.46 10.06 20.08
C GLY A 378 -1.11 8.80 20.86
N SER A 379 -0.54 8.94 22.05
CA SER A 379 -0.16 7.82 22.92
C SER A 379 0.76 6.83 22.20
N ALA A 380 0.45 5.53 22.22
CA ALA A 380 1.11 4.50 21.43
C ALA A 380 1.30 4.86 19.93
N GLY A 381 0.36 5.62 19.34
CA GLY A 381 0.50 6.16 18.00
C GLY A 381 1.63 7.18 17.87
N ALA A 382 1.81 8.06 18.87
CA ALA A 382 2.93 9.02 18.92
C ALA A 382 4.27 8.30 19.05
N LEU A 383 4.34 7.29 19.94
CA LEU A 383 5.51 6.43 20.07
C LEU A 383 5.86 5.76 18.73
N SER A 384 4.86 5.19 18.06
CA SER A 384 5.08 4.48 16.79
C SER A 384 5.62 5.42 15.71
N VAL A 385 4.99 6.58 15.49
CA VAL A 385 5.40 7.50 14.42
C VAL A 385 6.76 8.13 14.70
N VAL A 386 7.03 8.61 15.93
CA VAL A 386 8.32 9.25 16.24
C VAL A 386 9.45 8.23 16.19
N SER A 387 9.24 7.04 16.75
CA SER A 387 10.28 6.01 16.76
C SER A 387 10.61 5.52 15.35
N ALA A 388 9.59 5.24 14.53
CA ALA A 388 9.75 4.69 13.18
C ALA A 388 10.26 5.68 12.12
N THR A 389 10.32 6.98 12.42
CA THR A 389 10.85 7.99 11.50
C THR A 389 12.18 8.57 11.94
N SER A 390 12.40 8.71 13.25
CA SER A 390 13.43 9.62 13.75
C SER A 390 14.34 9.01 14.80
N VAL A 391 13.88 8.01 15.55
CA VAL A 391 14.69 7.36 16.60
C VAL A 391 15.37 6.11 16.07
N MET A 392 14.59 5.18 15.51
CA MET A 392 15.05 3.87 15.05
C MET A 392 14.20 3.45 13.85
N PRO A 393 14.55 3.89 12.63
CA PRO A 393 13.71 3.67 11.45
C PRO A 393 13.63 2.20 11.00
N ASP A 394 14.53 1.33 11.49
CA ASP A 394 14.44 -0.12 11.25
C ASP A 394 13.25 -0.72 12.01
N MET A 395 12.23 -1.13 11.25
CA MET A 395 11.00 -1.73 11.79
C MET A 395 11.23 -3.06 12.50
N VAL A 396 12.28 -3.82 12.13
CA VAL A 396 12.63 -5.09 12.77
C VAL A 396 13.21 -4.82 14.15
N GLU A 397 14.13 -3.86 14.29
CA GLU A 397 14.65 -3.47 15.60
C GLU A 397 13.52 -2.91 16.49
N LEU A 398 12.59 -2.13 15.92
CA LEU A 398 11.44 -1.59 16.65
C LEU A 398 10.50 -2.67 17.18
N ILE A 399 10.25 -3.74 16.43
CA ILE A 399 9.43 -4.83 16.94
C ILE A 399 10.11 -5.54 18.11
N CYS A 400 11.45 -5.68 18.09
CA CYS A 400 12.20 -6.30 19.19
C CYS A 400 12.11 -5.45 20.47
N VAL A 401 12.19 -4.12 20.34
CA VAL A 401 11.96 -3.20 21.46
C VAL A 401 10.52 -3.31 21.96
N ALA A 402 9.53 -3.30 21.06
CA ALA A 402 8.13 -3.44 21.42
C ALA A 402 7.85 -4.78 22.14
N GLU A 403 8.42 -5.88 21.68
CA GLU A 403 8.37 -7.20 22.34
C GLU A 403 8.95 -7.16 23.74
N GLY A 404 10.08 -6.48 23.95
CA GLY A 404 10.71 -6.31 25.26
C GLY A 404 9.82 -5.55 26.24
N ILE A 405 9.24 -4.43 25.81
CA ILE A 405 8.28 -3.65 26.60
C ILE A 405 7.03 -4.47 26.91
N CYS A 406 6.49 -5.15 25.90
CA CYS A 406 5.32 -6.00 26.04
C CYS A 406 5.54 -7.13 27.04
N ARG A 407 6.71 -7.78 27.01
CA ARG A 407 7.09 -8.85 27.94
C ARG A 407 7.27 -8.33 29.36
N ASP A 408 7.90 -7.17 29.56
CA ASP A 408 8.05 -6.57 30.89
C ASP A 408 6.68 -6.32 31.53
N VAL A 409 5.75 -5.75 30.78
CA VAL A 409 4.40 -5.42 31.26
C VAL A 409 3.57 -6.66 31.48
N TRP A 410 3.69 -7.67 30.62
CA TRP A 410 3.02 -8.95 30.79
C TRP A 410 3.41 -9.62 32.12
N VAL A 411 4.70 -9.59 32.48
CA VAL A 411 5.22 -10.23 33.69
C VAL A 411 5.01 -9.39 34.94
N LYS A 412 5.23 -8.08 34.86
CA LYS A 412 5.32 -7.18 36.03
C LYS A 412 4.13 -6.23 36.18
N GLY A 413 3.18 -6.25 35.24
CA GLY A 413 1.98 -5.41 35.22
C GLY A 413 2.19 -3.97 34.75
N ALA A 414 1.15 -3.37 34.17
CA ALA A 414 1.20 -2.01 33.59
C ALA A 414 0.99 -0.88 34.62
N MET A 415 0.25 -1.17 35.69
CA MET A 415 -0.36 -0.15 36.55
C MET A 415 0.69 0.76 37.20
N HIS A 416 0.57 2.08 36.97
CA HIS A 416 1.46 3.15 37.46
C HIS A 416 2.93 3.03 37.03
N ARG A 417 3.25 2.14 36.09
CA ARG A 417 4.63 1.90 35.61
C ARG A 417 4.89 2.43 34.20
N LEU A 418 3.83 2.76 33.44
CA LEU A 418 3.97 3.07 32.02
C LEU A 418 4.78 4.33 31.74
N ASP A 419 4.63 5.40 32.55
CA ASP A 419 5.41 6.62 32.32
C ASP A 419 6.92 6.35 32.46
N GLY A 420 7.32 5.61 33.50
CA GLY A 420 8.71 5.18 33.70
C GLY A 420 9.20 4.29 32.55
N LEU A 421 8.39 3.31 32.13
CA LEU A 421 8.75 2.43 31.00
C LEU A 421 8.92 3.20 29.69
N VAL A 422 8.03 4.14 29.39
CA VAL A 422 8.16 4.99 28.20
C VAL A 422 9.42 5.84 28.33
N LYS A 423 9.61 6.53 29.46
CA LYS A 423 10.79 7.37 29.69
C LYS A 423 12.10 6.59 29.52
N ASP A 424 12.23 5.45 30.19
CA ASP A 424 13.47 4.68 30.22
C ASP A 424 13.80 4.07 28.85
N ASN A 425 12.80 3.55 28.13
CA ASN A 425 13.05 3.04 26.78
C ASN A 425 13.35 4.17 25.80
N PHE A 426 12.67 5.31 25.90
CA PHE A 426 12.93 6.44 25.01
C PHE A 426 14.29 7.09 25.29
N ASP A 427 14.69 7.25 26.56
CA ASP A 427 16.03 7.75 26.94
C ASP A 427 17.15 6.85 26.41
N ARG A 428 16.95 5.52 26.38
CA ARG A 428 17.93 4.57 25.82
C ARG A 428 18.08 4.68 24.30
N LEU A 429 17.01 5.05 23.61
CA LEU A 429 16.96 5.07 22.14
C LEU A 429 17.27 6.46 21.57
N LEU A 430 16.99 7.53 22.32
CA LEU A 430 17.21 8.90 21.86
C LEU A 430 18.70 9.23 21.76
N GLN A 431 19.14 9.47 20.53
CA GLN A 431 20.49 9.97 20.26
C GLN A 431 20.50 11.51 20.16
N PRO A 432 21.62 12.19 20.48
CA PRO A 432 21.72 13.64 20.38
C PRO A 432 21.21 14.18 19.03
N GLY A 433 20.39 15.23 19.05
CA GLY A 433 19.84 15.85 17.83
C GLY A 433 18.61 15.15 17.23
N THR A 434 18.09 14.07 17.81
CA THR A 434 16.87 13.38 17.31
C THR A 434 15.66 14.32 17.17
N TYR A 435 15.50 15.29 18.07
CA TYR A 435 14.45 16.32 17.94
C TYR A 435 14.54 17.13 16.64
N ARG A 436 15.73 17.38 16.12
CA ARG A 436 15.94 18.08 14.84
C ARG A 436 15.46 17.22 13.68
N ALA A 437 15.76 15.91 13.69
CA ALA A 437 15.24 14.98 12.70
C ALA A 437 13.70 14.95 12.65
N VAL A 438 13.03 15.15 13.79
CA VAL A 438 11.56 15.30 13.85
C VAL A 438 11.11 16.63 13.26
N ASN A 439 11.74 17.73 13.67
CA ASN A 439 11.37 19.10 13.26
C ASN A 439 11.63 19.39 11.77
N GLU A 440 12.72 18.85 11.21
CA GLU A 440 13.23 19.13 9.86
C GLU A 440 12.63 18.20 8.79
N ARG A 441 11.90 17.15 9.20
CA ARG A 441 11.28 16.21 8.26
C ARG A 441 10.37 16.93 7.28
N VAL A 442 10.45 16.57 5.98
CA VAL A 442 9.64 17.18 4.91
C VAL A 442 8.14 17.04 5.19
N GLY A 443 7.69 15.82 5.50
CA GLY A 443 6.34 15.54 5.98
C GLY A 443 6.26 15.75 7.49
N GLU A 444 5.51 16.78 7.91
CA GLU A 444 5.40 17.17 9.31
C GLU A 444 4.93 16.00 10.21
N LEU A 445 5.61 15.81 11.35
CA LEU A 445 5.20 14.89 12.41
C LEU A 445 4.53 15.66 13.54
N ARG A 446 3.40 15.15 14.03
CA ARG A 446 2.67 15.76 15.15
C ARG A 446 2.43 14.77 16.26
N VAL A 447 2.84 15.15 17.47
CA VAL A 447 2.52 14.46 18.71
C VAL A 447 1.26 15.10 19.31
N ALA A 448 0.21 14.30 19.43
CA ALA A 448 -1.05 14.74 20.03
C ALA A 448 -0.98 14.64 21.56
N VAL A 449 -1.16 15.76 22.25
CA VAL A 449 -1.15 15.86 23.72
C VAL A 449 -2.45 16.52 24.16
N ALA A 450 -2.98 16.18 25.33
CA ALA A 450 -4.15 16.86 25.86
C ALA A 450 -3.83 17.59 27.17
N THR A 451 -4.36 18.79 27.35
CA THR A 451 -4.35 19.49 28.64
C THR A 451 -5.77 19.62 29.18
N ARG A 452 -5.93 19.67 30.50
CA ARG A 452 -7.25 19.72 31.14
C ARG A 452 -7.58 21.14 31.55
N GLY A 453 -8.59 21.73 30.91
CA GLY A 453 -9.27 22.91 31.46
C GLY A 453 -10.21 22.52 32.61
N ARG A 454 -10.97 23.48 33.15
CA ARG A 454 -11.87 23.22 34.30
C ARG A 454 -12.83 22.03 34.11
N ILE A 455 -13.33 21.80 32.89
CA ILE A 455 -14.37 20.78 32.61
C ILE A 455 -14.03 19.86 31.42
N ARG A 456 -13.21 20.32 30.46
CA ARG A 456 -12.95 19.61 29.20
C ARG A 456 -11.46 19.51 28.92
N TYR A 457 -11.06 18.41 28.28
CA TYR A 457 -9.75 18.28 27.66
C TYR A 457 -9.65 19.17 26.42
N ARG A 458 -8.47 19.77 26.22
CA ARG A 458 -8.09 20.52 25.03
C ARG A 458 -6.91 19.79 24.39
N GLY A 459 -7.07 19.37 23.14
CA GLY A 459 -6.02 18.74 22.37
C GLY A 459 -5.06 19.76 21.77
N HIS A 460 -3.77 19.44 21.85
CA HIS A 460 -2.65 20.15 21.26
C HIS A 460 -1.89 19.21 20.33
N TYR A 461 -1.36 19.74 19.24
CA TYR A 461 -0.56 18.98 18.28
C TYR A 461 0.81 19.64 18.20
N VAL A 462 1.81 18.97 18.75
CA VAL A 462 3.18 19.48 18.84
C VAL A 462 3.98 18.91 17.69
N SER A 463 4.55 19.77 16.86
CA SER A 463 5.41 19.38 15.73
C SER A 463 6.81 20.02 15.77
N GLN A 464 7.08 20.86 16.76
CA GLN A 464 8.36 21.53 16.94
C GLN A 464 8.83 21.35 18.37
N PHE A 465 10.00 20.76 18.53
CA PHE A 465 10.64 20.42 19.80
C PHE A 465 11.93 21.22 20.00
N HIS A 466 12.23 21.60 21.24
CA HIS A 466 13.41 22.43 21.55
C HIS A 466 14.70 21.63 21.68
N ASP A 467 14.59 20.43 22.25
CA ASP A 467 15.68 19.48 22.43
C ASP A 467 15.12 18.05 22.56
N ASN A 468 16.01 17.07 22.78
CA ASN A 468 15.60 15.67 22.99
C ASN A 468 14.76 15.46 24.26
N VAL A 469 14.97 16.28 25.28
CA VAL A 469 14.21 16.20 26.55
C VAL A 469 12.78 16.67 26.33
N ASP A 470 12.59 17.78 25.62
CA ASP A 470 11.30 18.31 25.22
C ASP A 470 10.57 17.35 24.26
N LEU A 471 11.27 16.71 23.31
CA LEU A 471 10.71 15.62 22.49
C LEU A 471 10.22 14.45 23.34
N ARG A 472 11.08 13.92 24.21
CA ARG A 472 10.75 12.83 25.11
C ARG A 472 9.54 13.18 25.98
N ASP A 473 9.55 14.35 26.60
CA ASP A 473 8.50 14.74 27.54
C ASP A 473 7.18 15.03 26.81
N GLY A 474 7.21 15.50 25.56
CA GLY A 474 6.04 15.58 24.69
C GLY A 474 5.44 14.20 24.37
N VAL A 475 6.28 13.23 24.04
CA VAL A 475 5.84 11.83 23.80
C VAL A 475 5.32 11.19 25.09
N ARG A 476 6.01 11.37 26.22
CA ARG A 476 5.56 10.90 27.54
C ARG A 476 4.20 11.48 27.91
N ALA A 477 4.02 12.78 27.74
CA ALA A 477 2.74 13.45 27.96
C ALA A 477 1.63 12.86 27.08
N SER A 478 1.94 12.58 25.80
CA SER A 478 1.02 11.91 24.87
C SER A 478 0.62 10.50 25.32
N CYS A 479 1.46 9.79 26.08
CA CYS A 479 1.23 8.44 26.60
C CYS A 479 0.67 8.39 28.04
N ASN A 480 0.40 9.55 28.65
CA ASN A 480 0.02 9.60 30.05
C ASN A 480 -1.49 9.38 30.26
N ILE A 481 -1.89 8.11 30.33
CA ILE A 481 -3.26 7.70 30.66
C ILE A 481 -3.51 8.03 32.15
N PRO A 482 -4.41 8.99 32.46
CA PRO A 482 -4.60 9.48 33.82
C PRO A 482 -5.01 8.35 34.77
N GLY A 483 -4.26 8.17 35.85
CA GLY A 483 -4.54 7.16 36.87
C GLY A 483 -4.17 5.73 36.44
N PHE A 484 -3.65 5.51 35.24
CA PHE A 484 -3.16 4.20 34.77
C PHE A 484 -1.66 4.24 34.49
N SER A 485 -1.20 5.18 33.66
CA SER A 485 0.23 5.33 33.34
C SER A 485 1.04 5.86 34.52
N SER A 486 0.47 6.83 35.24
CA SER A 486 1.00 7.40 36.47
C SER A 486 -0.16 7.82 37.38
N THR A 487 0.13 8.22 38.62
CA THR A 487 -0.89 8.68 39.57
C THR A 487 -1.50 10.04 39.20
N SER A 488 -0.87 10.82 38.30
CA SER A 488 -1.35 12.16 37.94
C SER A 488 -1.04 12.54 36.48
N GLY A 489 -1.08 13.83 36.16
CA GLY A 489 -0.68 14.35 34.85
C GLY A 489 0.85 14.46 34.76
N VAL A 490 1.44 14.30 33.58
CA VAL A 490 2.87 14.60 33.35
C VAL A 490 2.98 16.06 32.95
N TYR A 491 3.95 16.79 33.49
CA TYR A 491 4.17 18.18 33.09
C TYR A 491 4.92 18.22 31.76
N PHE A 492 4.36 18.97 30.81
CA PHE A 492 4.99 19.25 29.52
C PHE A 492 4.87 20.76 29.25
N ARG A 493 6.01 21.42 29.04
CA ARG A 493 6.12 22.89 28.88
C ARG A 493 5.35 23.69 29.93
N GLY A 494 5.46 23.27 31.19
CA GLY A 494 4.80 23.92 32.33
C GLY A 494 3.32 23.59 32.51
N GLU A 495 2.68 22.85 31.59
CA GLU A 495 1.28 22.45 31.70
C GLU A 495 1.11 20.98 32.10
N LYS A 496 0.17 20.72 33.02
CA LYS A 496 -0.24 19.36 33.39
C LYS A 496 -0.97 18.70 32.21
N SER A 497 -0.31 17.72 31.61
CA SER A 497 -0.67 17.10 30.35
C SER A 497 -1.06 15.62 30.50
N TYR A 498 -1.84 15.15 29.54
CA TYR A 498 -2.53 13.88 29.52
C TYR A 498 -2.51 13.26 28.12
N ASP A 499 -2.87 11.99 28.08
CA ASP A 499 -2.84 11.14 26.89
C ASP A 499 -3.48 11.78 25.65
N GLY A 500 -2.85 11.55 24.49
CA GLY A 500 -3.32 12.00 23.18
C GLY A 500 -4.69 11.47 22.78
N TYR A 501 -5.18 10.41 23.42
CA TYR A 501 -6.57 9.95 23.39
C TYR A 501 -7.57 11.08 23.61
N PHE A 502 -7.28 11.98 24.53
CA PHE A 502 -8.16 13.09 24.85
C PHE A 502 -8.00 14.29 23.91
N ALA A 503 -7.05 14.25 22.97
CA ALA A 503 -6.79 15.34 22.04
C ALA A 503 -7.74 15.33 20.82
N SER A 504 -8.31 14.17 20.50
CA SER A 504 -9.12 13.94 19.29
C SER A 504 -10.56 13.51 19.62
N ARG A 505 -11.49 13.72 18.70
CA ARG A 505 -12.92 13.42 18.93
C ARG A 505 -13.25 11.98 18.54
N THR A 506 -14.31 11.42 19.11
CA THR A 506 -14.81 10.06 18.77
C THR A 506 -15.16 9.90 17.29
N ARG A 507 -15.70 10.95 16.64
CA ARG A 507 -16.00 10.93 15.20
C ARG A 507 -14.76 10.81 14.32
N GLU A 508 -13.61 11.23 14.84
CA GLU A 508 -12.28 11.12 14.23
C GLU A 508 -11.59 9.82 14.69
N LEU A 509 -12.31 8.90 15.32
CA LEU A 509 -11.79 7.62 15.85
C LEU A 509 -10.57 7.82 16.76
N PHE A 510 -10.51 8.95 17.46
CA PHE A 510 -9.38 9.35 18.32
C PHE A 510 -8.06 9.59 17.56
N CYS A 511 -8.10 9.73 16.25
CA CYS A 511 -6.97 10.06 15.37
C CYS A 511 -7.08 11.53 14.92
N GLY A 512 -6.09 12.35 15.28
CA GLY A 512 -6.06 13.77 14.91
C GLY A 512 -5.76 14.03 13.43
N ASP A 513 -6.03 15.23 12.94
CA ASP A 513 -5.76 15.59 11.54
C ASP A 513 -4.26 15.84 11.31
N THR A 514 -3.74 15.39 10.16
CA THR A 514 -2.35 15.61 9.74
C THR A 514 -2.17 16.97 9.04
N ALA A 515 -0.97 17.24 8.51
CA ALA A 515 -0.71 18.41 7.69
C ALA A 515 -1.21 18.26 6.24
N ALA A 516 -1.55 17.05 5.82
CA ALA A 516 -1.97 16.74 4.46
C ALA A 516 -3.43 17.18 4.18
N ALA A 517 -3.79 17.24 2.90
CA ALA A 517 -5.16 17.55 2.47
C ALA A 517 -6.16 16.47 2.93
N ARG A 518 -5.75 15.20 2.92
CA ARG A 518 -6.51 14.03 3.37
C ARG A 518 -5.79 13.33 4.51
N THR A 519 -6.53 12.91 5.54
CA THR A 519 -5.99 12.11 6.65
C THR A 519 -6.64 10.73 6.70
N VAL A 520 -5.82 9.69 6.48
CA VAL A 520 -6.18 8.29 6.70
C VAL A 520 -5.98 7.96 8.19
N ARG A 521 -7.02 7.40 8.82
CA ARG A 521 -7.03 7.12 10.26
C ARG A 521 -6.77 5.65 10.51
N VAL A 522 -5.63 5.35 11.12
CA VAL A 522 -5.14 4.01 11.44
C VAL A 522 -5.54 3.68 12.87
N ASN A 523 -6.44 2.71 13.05
CA ASN A 523 -6.95 2.35 14.36
C ASN A 523 -7.12 0.81 14.50
N PRO A 524 -6.48 0.16 15.48
CA PRO A 524 -6.57 -1.28 15.64
C PRO A 524 -7.90 -1.77 16.21
N PHE A 525 -8.79 -0.89 16.68
CA PHE A 525 -10.07 -1.26 17.30
C PHE A 525 -11.21 -1.31 16.28
N LEU A 526 -12.28 -2.04 16.61
CA LEU A 526 -13.48 -2.18 15.77
C LEU A 526 -14.38 -0.93 15.85
N LEU A 527 -13.81 0.24 15.52
CA LEU A 527 -14.48 1.53 15.58
C LEU A 527 -14.89 2.01 14.18
N GLY A 528 -15.94 2.82 14.12
CA GLY A 528 -16.37 3.42 12.86
C GLY A 528 -16.95 2.42 11.85
N ARG A 529 -17.46 1.25 12.28
CA ARG A 529 -18.01 0.20 11.38
C ARG A 529 -19.01 0.74 10.36
N ARG A 530 -19.88 1.67 10.75
CA ARG A 530 -20.82 2.33 9.81
C ARG A 530 -20.11 3.20 8.76
N ALA A 531 -18.97 3.79 9.08
CA ALA A 531 -18.10 4.51 8.13
C ALA A 531 -17.58 3.57 7.07
N VAL A 532 -16.89 2.53 7.52
CA VAL A 532 -16.21 1.53 6.67
C VAL A 532 -17.24 0.79 5.81
N ARG A 533 -18.40 0.43 6.37
CA ARG A 533 -19.47 -0.26 5.64
C ARG A 533 -20.17 0.56 4.57
N ARG A 534 -20.10 1.89 4.60
CA ARG A 534 -20.70 2.70 3.53
C ARG A 534 -19.81 2.75 2.29
N GLN A 535 -18.50 2.59 2.46
CA GLN A 535 -17.46 2.65 1.41
C GLN A 535 -17.76 3.72 0.35
N LEU A 536 -17.44 4.94 0.76
CA LEU A 536 -17.41 6.11 -0.11
C LEU A 536 -16.09 6.12 -0.89
N LEU A 537 -15.99 6.97 -1.90
CA LEU A 537 -14.72 7.18 -2.62
C LEU A 537 -13.58 7.61 -1.68
N ALA A 538 -13.90 8.31 -0.58
CA ALA A 538 -12.94 8.63 0.47
C ALA A 538 -12.83 7.45 1.46
N ASN A 539 -11.88 6.56 1.20
CA ASN A 539 -11.57 5.41 2.02
C ASN A 539 -10.62 5.81 3.18
N ASP A 540 -11.10 6.66 4.09
CA ASP A 540 -10.28 7.37 5.10
C ASP A 540 -9.97 6.57 6.37
N HIS A 541 -10.23 5.26 6.38
CA HIS A 541 -10.19 4.44 7.59
C HIS A 541 -9.45 3.12 7.33
N LEU A 542 -8.35 2.93 8.04
CA LEU A 542 -7.58 1.68 8.07
C LEU A 542 -7.79 1.05 9.44
N ASN A 543 -8.65 0.03 9.48
CA ASN A 543 -8.99 -0.70 10.70
C ASN A 543 -9.57 -2.09 10.39
N PRO A 544 -9.76 -2.95 11.41
CA PRO A 544 -10.23 -4.32 11.24
C PRO A 544 -11.63 -4.47 10.62
N CYS A 545 -12.46 -3.41 10.61
CA CYS A 545 -13.77 -3.50 9.95
C CYS A 545 -13.67 -3.70 8.44
N LEU A 546 -12.48 -3.52 7.85
CA LEU A 546 -12.21 -3.81 6.44
C LEU A 546 -12.35 -5.31 6.12
N GLN A 547 -12.18 -6.21 7.09
CA GLN A 547 -12.36 -7.65 6.89
C GLN A 547 -13.80 -8.02 6.47
N ASP A 548 -14.81 -7.20 6.81
CA ASP A 548 -16.19 -7.36 6.32
C ASP A 548 -16.25 -7.32 4.76
N ARG A 549 -15.15 -6.99 4.06
CA ARG A 549 -15.05 -6.86 2.60
C ARG A 549 -14.28 -7.96 1.89
N ASP A 550 -13.67 -8.90 2.60
CA ASP A 550 -12.73 -9.86 2.01
C ASP A 550 -13.29 -10.58 0.78
N LEU A 551 -14.59 -10.90 0.76
CA LEU A 551 -15.30 -11.45 -0.42
C LEU A 551 -15.08 -10.63 -1.71
N TYR A 552 -15.27 -9.31 -1.63
CA TYR A 552 -15.12 -8.39 -2.75
C TYR A 552 -13.66 -8.17 -3.10
N LEU A 553 -12.78 -8.12 -2.09
CA LEU A 553 -11.34 -7.96 -2.29
C LEU A 553 -10.73 -9.18 -2.99
N VAL A 554 -11.12 -10.39 -2.56
CA VAL A 554 -10.68 -11.65 -3.18
C VAL A 554 -11.17 -11.75 -4.62
N HIS A 555 -12.44 -11.40 -4.89
CA HIS A 555 -12.93 -11.31 -6.26
C HIS A 555 -12.11 -10.33 -7.11
N TYR A 556 -11.87 -9.12 -6.59
CA TYR A 556 -11.09 -8.10 -7.28
C TYR A 556 -9.65 -8.57 -7.56
N LEU A 557 -8.99 -9.24 -6.61
CA LEU A 557 -7.66 -9.82 -6.82
C LEU A 557 -7.67 -10.91 -7.90
N ARG A 558 -8.65 -11.82 -7.89
CA ARG A 558 -8.82 -12.83 -8.95
C ARG A 558 -9.00 -12.20 -10.32
N LEU A 559 -9.87 -11.19 -10.41
CA LEU A 559 -10.08 -10.42 -11.63
C LEU A 559 -8.75 -9.82 -12.10
N LYS A 560 -8.00 -9.14 -11.22
CA LYS A 560 -6.74 -8.49 -11.58
C LYS A 560 -5.64 -9.48 -11.98
N CYS A 561 -5.56 -10.64 -11.33
CA CYS A 561 -4.68 -11.73 -11.77
C CYS A 561 -5.06 -12.25 -13.16
N LEU A 562 -6.35 -12.43 -13.45
CA LEU A 562 -6.82 -12.84 -14.77
C LEU A 562 -6.46 -11.79 -15.83
N LEU A 563 -6.76 -10.53 -15.56
CA LEU A 563 -6.49 -9.43 -16.48
C LEU A 563 -4.98 -9.27 -16.75
N ARG A 564 -4.12 -9.50 -15.75
CA ARG A 564 -2.67 -9.54 -15.96
C ARG A 564 -2.29 -10.66 -16.93
N ALA A 565 -2.79 -11.88 -16.72
CA ALA A 565 -2.50 -13.01 -17.58
C ALA A 565 -2.99 -12.81 -19.02
N LEU A 566 -4.17 -12.21 -19.19
CA LEU A 566 -4.72 -11.86 -20.50
C LEU A 566 -3.90 -10.76 -21.20
N TRP A 567 -3.37 -9.79 -20.44
CA TRP A 567 -2.45 -8.78 -20.97
C TRP A 567 -1.12 -9.39 -21.43
N GLU A 568 -0.53 -10.26 -20.63
CA GLU A 568 0.70 -10.97 -20.99
C GLU A 568 0.47 -11.80 -22.28
N ARG A 569 -0.66 -12.51 -22.35
CA ARG A 569 -1.06 -13.27 -23.54
C ARG A 569 -1.28 -12.37 -24.76
N LYS A 570 -1.91 -11.19 -24.60
CA LYS A 570 -2.05 -10.22 -25.69
C LYS A 570 -0.69 -9.76 -26.22
N ILE A 571 0.26 -9.48 -25.32
CA ILE A 571 1.61 -9.07 -25.71
C ILE A 571 2.32 -10.18 -26.50
N ASP A 572 2.11 -11.44 -26.12
CA ASP A 572 2.62 -12.59 -26.89
C ASP A 572 2.03 -12.63 -28.31
N TYR A 573 0.71 -12.43 -28.45
CA TYR A 573 0.05 -12.35 -29.76
C TYR A 573 0.56 -11.16 -30.59
N GLU A 574 0.68 -9.98 -29.99
CA GLU A 574 1.19 -8.78 -30.66
C GLU A 574 2.63 -8.99 -31.14
N ALA A 575 3.48 -9.64 -30.33
CA ALA A 575 4.86 -9.98 -30.70
C ALA A 575 4.94 -10.99 -31.85
N ALA A 576 3.96 -11.90 -31.96
CA ALA A 576 3.85 -12.87 -33.05
C ALA A 576 3.11 -12.33 -34.30
N GLY A 577 2.67 -11.06 -34.29
CA GLY A 577 1.85 -10.49 -35.37
C GLY A 577 0.42 -11.05 -35.44
N GLY A 578 -0.02 -11.81 -34.44
CA GLY A 578 -1.31 -12.51 -34.38
C GLY A 578 -2.47 -11.67 -33.85
N GLY A 579 -2.56 -10.38 -34.21
CA GLY A 579 -3.59 -9.47 -33.68
C GLY A 579 -5.03 -9.90 -34.01
N ASP A 580 -5.25 -10.54 -35.15
CA ASP A 580 -6.56 -11.10 -35.53
C ASP A 580 -6.91 -12.35 -34.71
N SER A 581 -5.92 -13.19 -34.43
CA SER A 581 -6.07 -14.37 -33.56
C SER A 581 -6.42 -13.97 -32.12
N TRP A 582 -5.78 -12.92 -31.59
CA TRP A 582 -6.15 -12.34 -30.29
C TRP A 582 -7.61 -11.87 -30.30
N ARG A 583 -8.04 -11.12 -31.32
CA ARG A 583 -9.42 -10.65 -31.46
C ARG A 583 -10.41 -11.81 -31.54
N HIS A 584 -10.07 -12.88 -32.25
CA HIS A 584 -10.89 -14.09 -32.30
C HIS A 584 -11.02 -14.74 -30.93
N GLU A 585 -9.91 -14.92 -30.19
CA GLU A 585 -9.91 -15.50 -28.84
C GLU A 585 -10.74 -14.65 -27.87
N VAL A 586 -10.62 -13.33 -27.92
CA VAL A 586 -11.47 -12.41 -27.14
C VAL A 586 -12.95 -12.58 -27.50
N GLY A 587 -13.28 -12.73 -28.79
CA GLY A 587 -14.65 -13.02 -29.24
C GLY A 587 -15.21 -14.32 -28.65
N LEU A 588 -14.40 -15.38 -28.59
CA LEU A 588 -14.76 -16.63 -27.92
C LEU A 588 -14.98 -16.45 -26.42
N MET A 589 -14.11 -15.70 -25.74
CA MET A 589 -14.26 -15.38 -24.31
C MET A 589 -15.54 -14.56 -24.02
N ILE A 590 -15.90 -13.61 -24.89
CA ILE A 590 -17.17 -12.85 -24.78
C ILE A 590 -18.37 -13.78 -24.95
N ALA A 591 -18.36 -14.66 -25.97
CA ALA A 591 -19.42 -15.63 -26.19
C ALA A 591 -19.57 -16.57 -24.98
N ALA A 592 -18.45 -17.02 -24.41
CA ALA A 592 -18.42 -17.83 -23.22
C ALA A 592 -19.00 -17.07 -22.01
N TYR A 593 -18.55 -15.85 -21.75
CA TYR A 593 -19.08 -15.02 -20.66
C TYR A 593 -20.60 -14.84 -20.75
N ASN A 594 -21.10 -14.49 -21.95
CA ASN A 594 -22.53 -14.28 -22.18
C ASN A 594 -23.33 -15.57 -21.99
N SER A 595 -22.82 -16.71 -22.46
CA SER A 595 -23.45 -18.01 -22.27
C SER A 595 -23.55 -18.43 -20.79
N LEU A 596 -22.59 -18.04 -19.95
CA LEU A 596 -22.62 -18.34 -18.51
C LEU A 596 -23.59 -17.44 -17.74
N THR A 597 -23.72 -16.19 -18.17
CA THR A 597 -24.48 -15.16 -17.47
C THR A 597 -25.93 -15.03 -17.96
N SER A 598 -26.25 -15.47 -19.18
CA SER A 598 -27.60 -15.45 -19.74
C SER A 598 -28.54 -16.38 -18.96
N ARG A 599 -29.62 -15.83 -18.41
CA ARG A 599 -30.70 -16.59 -17.75
C ARG A 599 -31.74 -17.14 -18.73
N GLU A 600 -31.77 -16.65 -19.97
CA GLU A 600 -32.77 -17.01 -20.99
C GLU A 600 -32.20 -17.96 -22.04
N ARG A 601 -32.91 -19.08 -22.24
CA ARG A 601 -32.69 -20.18 -23.22
C ARG A 601 -31.28 -20.79 -23.23
N GLN A 602 -31.23 -22.02 -22.72
CA GLN A 602 -30.06 -22.91 -22.76
C GLN A 602 -29.47 -23.01 -24.18
N PRO A 603 -28.23 -22.55 -24.42
CA PRO A 603 -27.44 -23.12 -25.49
C PRO A 603 -27.18 -24.60 -25.12
N GLY A 604 -27.34 -25.50 -26.09
CA GLY A 604 -27.10 -26.93 -25.86
C GLY A 604 -25.67 -27.19 -25.35
N PRO A 605 -25.44 -28.31 -24.62
CA PRO A 605 -24.13 -28.71 -24.07
C PRO A 605 -23.00 -28.71 -25.12
N SER A 606 -23.36 -28.89 -26.40
CA SER A 606 -22.46 -28.87 -27.55
C SER A 606 -21.92 -27.49 -27.91
N SER A 607 -22.53 -26.39 -27.46
CA SER A 607 -22.03 -25.04 -27.74
C SER A 607 -20.90 -24.65 -26.80
N TRP A 608 -21.04 -24.96 -25.51
CA TRP A 608 -20.01 -24.67 -24.50
C TRP A 608 -18.78 -25.54 -24.70
N SER A 609 -18.96 -26.87 -24.79
CA SER A 609 -17.86 -27.81 -25.05
C SER A 609 -17.16 -27.55 -26.40
N ARG A 610 -17.89 -27.06 -27.42
CA ARG A 610 -17.31 -26.65 -28.71
C ARG A 610 -16.58 -25.31 -28.63
N LEU A 611 -17.10 -24.31 -27.92
CA LEU A 611 -16.39 -23.03 -27.68
C LEU A 611 -15.12 -23.28 -26.85
N LEU A 612 -15.18 -24.16 -25.86
CA LEU A 612 -14.02 -24.62 -25.09
C LEU A 612 -13.05 -25.41 -25.97
N GLY A 613 -13.54 -26.37 -26.75
CA GLY A 613 -12.72 -27.14 -27.68
C GLY A 613 -12.09 -26.27 -28.77
N GLN A 614 -12.73 -25.17 -29.18
CA GLN A 614 -12.16 -24.17 -30.07
C GLN A 614 -11.11 -23.32 -29.37
N TRP A 615 -11.32 -22.94 -28.11
CA TRP A 615 -10.32 -22.24 -27.31
C TRP A 615 -9.05 -23.08 -27.10
N PHE A 616 -9.18 -24.39 -26.82
CA PHE A 616 -8.04 -25.32 -26.71
C PHE A 616 -7.48 -25.80 -28.07
N GLY A 617 -8.30 -25.78 -29.13
CA GLY A 617 -7.97 -26.36 -30.44
C GLY A 617 -7.22 -25.43 -31.38
N HIS A 618 -7.21 -24.12 -31.12
CA HIS A 618 -6.59 -23.15 -32.03
C HIS A 618 -5.07 -22.97 -31.83
N ASN A 619 -4.50 -23.49 -30.74
CA ASN A 619 -3.08 -23.32 -30.40
C ASN A 619 -2.16 -24.48 -30.83
N SER A 620 -2.69 -25.54 -31.43
CA SER A 620 -1.89 -26.66 -31.94
C SER A 620 -1.36 -26.46 -33.38
N THR A 621 -1.65 -25.34 -34.03
CA THR A 621 -1.32 -25.09 -35.45
C THR A 621 -0.84 -23.66 -35.73
N VAL A 622 0.08 -23.14 -34.91
CA VAL A 622 1.03 -22.13 -35.42
C VAL A 622 2.23 -22.90 -35.93
N GLU A 623 2.15 -23.38 -37.18
CA GLU A 623 3.32 -23.91 -37.88
C GLU A 623 4.30 -22.77 -38.07
N VAL A 624 5.35 -22.74 -37.25
CA VAL A 624 6.58 -22.01 -37.58
C VAL A 624 7.20 -22.77 -38.75
N GLU A 625 6.92 -22.32 -39.98
CA GLU A 625 7.66 -22.78 -41.15
C GLU A 625 9.14 -22.42 -40.96
N GLY A 626 9.94 -23.41 -40.58
CA GLY A 626 11.39 -23.35 -40.63
C GLY A 626 12.15 -23.54 -39.32
N ALA A 627 12.01 -24.71 -38.67
CA ALA A 627 13.08 -25.33 -37.88
C ALA A 627 12.69 -26.76 -37.52
N ALA A 628 13.05 -27.72 -38.38
CA ALA A 628 12.89 -29.14 -38.08
C ALA A 628 13.96 -29.60 -37.08
N GLY A 629 13.57 -29.71 -35.82
CA GLY A 629 14.36 -30.35 -34.75
C GLY A 629 14.04 -29.74 -33.39
N GLU A 630 13.48 -30.53 -32.46
CA GLU A 630 13.08 -30.22 -31.06
C GLU A 630 11.59 -29.97 -30.75
N ALA A 631 10.66 -30.55 -31.52
CA ALA A 631 9.21 -30.34 -31.35
C ALA A 631 8.52 -31.10 -30.19
N GLU A 632 9.17 -32.04 -29.48
CA GLU A 632 8.49 -32.86 -28.45
C GLU A 632 8.47 -32.29 -27.03
N SER A 633 9.19 -31.19 -26.74
CA SER A 633 9.25 -30.61 -25.38
C SER A 633 8.39 -29.34 -25.17
N VAL A 634 7.94 -28.69 -26.25
CA VAL A 634 7.20 -27.42 -26.21
C VAL A 634 5.68 -27.62 -26.08
N SER A 635 5.11 -28.68 -26.68
CA SER A 635 3.65 -28.91 -26.69
C SER A 635 3.08 -29.27 -25.31
N ALA A 636 3.85 -29.96 -24.46
CA ALA A 636 3.44 -30.34 -23.11
C ALA A 636 3.43 -29.14 -22.12
N ARG A 637 4.27 -28.11 -22.36
CA ARG A 637 4.27 -26.86 -21.58
C ARG A 637 3.11 -25.94 -21.98
N SER A 638 2.75 -25.89 -23.27
CA SER A 638 1.59 -25.14 -23.77
C SER A 638 0.26 -25.69 -23.24
N ALA A 639 0.07 -27.02 -23.23
CA ALA A 639 -1.18 -27.63 -22.76
C ALA A 639 -1.47 -27.42 -21.25
N ARG A 640 -0.44 -27.42 -20.38
CA ARG A 640 -0.60 -27.13 -18.94
C ARG A 640 -0.78 -25.63 -18.64
N GLY A 641 -0.26 -24.75 -19.50
CA GLY A 641 -0.41 -23.30 -19.39
C GLY A 641 -1.83 -22.79 -19.67
N GLU A 642 -2.65 -23.56 -20.38
CA GLU A 642 -4.00 -23.14 -20.78
C GLU A 642 -5.09 -23.54 -19.79
N GLU A 643 -4.90 -24.65 -19.05
CA GLU A 643 -5.92 -25.16 -18.12
C GLU A 643 -6.15 -24.23 -16.92
N TRP A 644 -5.10 -23.65 -16.34
CA TRP A 644 -5.22 -22.78 -15.17
C TRP A 644 -5.86 -21.43 -15.51
N LEU A 645 -5.57 -20.87 -16.69
CA LEU A 645 -6.15 -19.60 -17.17
C LEU A 645 -7.65 -19.76 -17.38
N PHE A 646 -8.06 -20.88 -17.96
CA PHE A 646 -9.48 -21.25 -18.07
C PHE A 646 -10.16 -21.37 -16.69
N LYS A 647 -9.55 -22.11 -15.76
CA LYS A 647 -10.07 -22.24 -14.39
C LYS A 647 -10.24 -20.88 -13.72
N LEU A 648 -9.26 -19.99 -13.89
CA LEU A 648 -9.32 -18.63 -13.35
C LEU A 648 -10.43 -17.79 -14.02
N PHE A 649 -10.58 -17.88 -15.35
CA PHE A 649 -11.69 -17.24 -16.08
C PHE A 649 -13.04 -17.67 -15.53
N ALA A 650 -13.29 -18.98 -15.43
CA ALA A 650 -14.54 -19.52 -14.90
C ALA A 650 -14.78 -19.11 -13.44
N LEU A 651 -13.71 -19.08 -12.63
CA LEU A 651 -13.76 -18.65 -11.24
C LEU A 651 -14.13 -17.17 -11.11
N VAL A 652 -13.57 -16.30 -11.96
CA VAL A 652 -13.91 -14.88 -12.01
C VAL A 652 -15.37 -14.70 -12.38
N VAL A 653 -15.85 -15.32 -13.47
CA VAL A 653 -17.26 -15.22 -13.89
C VAL A 653 -18.21 -15.71 -12.79
N ALA A 654 -17.92 -16.86 -12.18
CA ALA A 654 -18.73 -17.39 -11.09
C ALA A 654 -18.75 -16.45 -9.87
N SER A 655 -17.61 -15.84 -9.53
CA SER A 655 -17.55 -14.86 -8.45
C SER A 655 -18.29 -13.56 -8.76
N GLU A 656 -18.29 -13.09 -10.02
CA GLU A 656 -19.10 -11.95 -10.45
C GLU A 656 -20.60 -12.20 -10.24
N MET A 657 -21.05 -13.40 -10.61
CA MET A 657 -22.44 -13.84 -10.45
C MET A 657 -22.82 -14.03 -8.97
N ALA A 658 -21.95 -14.65 -8.17
CA ALA A 658 -22.22 -14.95 -6.77
C ALA A 658 -22.29 -13.69 -5.90
N LEU A 659 -21.45 -12.70 -6.18
CA LEU A 659 -21.35 -11.47 -5.41
C LEU A 659 -22.20 -10.32 -5.97
N ASP A 660 -22.89 -10.53 -7.09
CA ASP A 660 -23.65 -9.50 -7.82
C ASP A 660 -22.77 -8.27 -8.14
N VAL A 661 -21.56 -8.53 -8.67
CA VAL A 661 -20.56 -7.50 -9.02
C VAL A 661 -20.31 -7.38 -10.53
N GLY A 662 -21.12 -8.05 -11.35
CA GLY A 662 -21.08 -7.92 -12.82
C GLY A 662 -21.68 -6.60 -13.34
N PRO A 663 -21.94 -6.50 -14.66
CA PRO A 663 -22.37 -5.26 -15.33
C PRO A 663 -23.64 -4.60 -14.76
N ALA A 664 -24.55 -5.37 -14.16
CA ALA A 664 -25.79 -4.87 -13.55
C ALA A 664 -25.64 -4.44 -12.08
N SER A 665 -24.43 -4.52 -11.51
CA SER A 665 -24.19 -4.33 -10.10
C SER A 665 -24.49 -2.90 -9.61
N LYS A 666 -25.12 -2.79 -8.44
CA LYS A 666 -25.29 -1.52 -7.71
C LYS A 666 -24.15 -1.25 -6.71
N LEU A 667 -23.15 -2.13 -6.70
CA LEU A 667 -21.99 -2.12 -5.81
C LEU A 667 -20.76 -1.42 -6.44
N SER A 668 -20.95 -0.75 -7.57
CA SER A 668 -19.99 0.15 -8.19
C SER A 668 -20.70 1.38 -8.75
N THR A 669 -19.92 2.39 -9.13
CA THR A 669 -20.43 3.65 -9.70
C THR A 669 -20.97 3.49 -11.12
N ARG A 670 -20.78 2.32 -11.75
CA ARG A 670 -21.19 2.02 -13.12
C ARG A 670 -22.64 2.39 -13.42
N ASN A 671 -23.57 1.87 -12.62
CA ASN A 671 -25.01 2.00 -12.85
C ASN A 671 -25.62 3.27 -12.25
N TRP A 672 -24.79 4.27 -11.97
CA TRP A 672 -25.28 5.57 -11.56
C TRP A 672 -25.83 6.34 -12.76
N SER A 673 -27.11 6.72 -12.72
CA SER A 673 -27.89 7.14 -13.90
C SER A 673 -28.04 8.65 -14.09
N TYR A 674 -27.57 9.46 -13.13
CA TYR A 674 -27.71 10.91 -13.20
C TYR A 674 -26.59 11.53 -14.06
N ASP A 675 -26.76 12.80 -14.38
CA ASP A 675 -25.75 13.59 -15.07
C ASP A 675 -24.57 13.93 -14.15
N LEU A 676 -23.36 13.93 -14.72
CA LEU A 676 -22.10 14.25 -14.05
C LEU A 676 -21.53 15.62 -14.45
N GLU A 677 -22.17 16.34 -15.37
CA GLU A 677 -21.83 17.73 -15.66
C GLU A 677 -21.78 18.54 -14.34
N ASP A 678 -20.67 19.24 -14.11
CA ASP A 678 -20.38 20.07 -12.93
C ASP A 678 -20.44 19.37 -11.55
N VAL A 679 -20.45 18.03 -11.50
CA VAL A 679 -20.42 17.29 -10.22
C VAL A 679 -19.00 17.16 -9.69
N ASP A 680 -18.75 17.71 -8.49
CA ASP A 680 -17.57 17.35 -7.69
C ASP A 680 -17.72 15.90 -7.18
N LEU A 681 -17.02 14.99 -7.86
CA LEU A 681 -17.07 13.56 -7.61
C LEU A 681 -16.69 13.21 -6.16
N MET A 682 -15.68 13.86 -5.59
CA MET A 682 -15.23 13.55 -4.23
C MET A 682 -16.16 14.12 -3.17
N ARG A 683 -16.73 15.31 -3.39
CA ARG A 683 -17.77 15.84 -2.51
C ARG A 683 -19.03 14.96 -2.54
N ARG A 684 -19.44 14.53 -3.74
CA ARG A 684 -20.68 13.77 -3.95
C ARG A 684 -20.58 12.32 -3.47
N PHE A 685 -19.52 11.62 -3.87
CA PHE A 685 -19.35 10.18 -3.63
C PHE A 685 -18.32 9.86 -2.56
N GLY A 686 -17.49 10.82 -2.15
CA GLY A 686 -16.43 10.64 -1.14
C GLY A 686 -16.81 11.11 0.26
N THR A 687 -17.53 12.22 0.42
CA THR A 687 -17.79 12.79 1.76
C THR A 687 -19.14 12.41 2.36
N ARG A 688 -19.22 12.39 3.71
CA ARG A 688 -20.45 12.19 4.49
C ARG A 688 -21.35 13.43 4.51
N GLY A 689 -21.63 14.02 3.35
CA GLY A 689 -22.65 15.06 3.24
C GLY A 689 -24.06 14.50 3.48
N VAL A 690 -25.01 15.36 3.88
CA VAL A 690 -26.45 15.03 4.00
C VAL A 690 -26.99 14.40 2.69
N LEU A 691 -26.45 14.86 1.56
CA LEU A 691 -26.73 14.35 0.22
C LEU A 691 -26.18 12.93 -0.07
N SER A 692 -25.20 12.41 0.68
CA SER A 692 -24.65 11.05 0.51
C SER A 692 -25.59 9.96 1.05
N PHE A 693 -26.55 10.30 1.93
CA PHE A 693 -27.54 9.35 2.41
C PHE A 693 -28.46 8.84 1.28
N LEU A 694 -28.61 9.62 0.21
CA LEU A 694 -29.41 9.28 -0.96
C LEU A 694 -28.66 8.41 -1.98
N SER A 695 -27.33 8.37 -1.96
CA SER A 695 -26.58 7.50 -2.87
C SER A 695 -26.62 6.07 -2.34
N LYS A 696 -27.37 5.19 -3.02
CA LYS A 696 -27.42 3.75 -2.71
C LYS A 696 -26.13 3.01 -3.10
N THR A 697 -25.25 3.65 -3.88
CA THR A 697 -24.00 3.06 -4.37
C THR A 697 -23.01 2.84 -3.23
N ARG A 698 -22.55 1.59 -3.08
CA ARG A 698 -21.42 1.22 -2.21
C ARG A 698 -20.24 1.01 -3.13
N CYS A 699 -19.13 1.73 -3.01
CA CYS A 699 -17.99 1.60 -3.93
C CYS A 699 -17.11 0.39 -3.56
N VAL A 700 -17.72 -0.80 -3.45
CA VAL A 700 -17.06 -2.04 -2.98
C VAL A 700 -16.60 -2.94 -4.13
N ALA A 701 -17.06 -2.69 -5.35
CA ALA A 701 -16.67 -3.40 -6.57
C ALA A 701 -16.16 -2.41 -7.62
N THR A 702 -15.31 -2.89 -8.53
CA THR A 702 -14.87 -2.10 -9.69
C THR A 702 -16.03 -1.92 -10.68
N PRO A 703 -16.12 -0.76 -11.36
CA PRO A 703 -17.06 -0.58 -12.47
C PRO A 703 -16.64 -1.31 -13.76
N TYR A 704 -15.39 -1.79 -13.82
CA TYR A 704 -14.76 -2.37 -15.01
C TYR A 704 -14.61 -3.90 -14.83
N CYS A 705 -15.70 -4.62 -15.09
CA CYS A 705 -15.80 -6.07 -14.94
C CYS A 705 -15.05 -6.80 -16.06
N LEU A 706 -14.95 -8.13 -15.97
CA LEU A 706 -14.28 -8.94 -16.99
C LEU A 706 -14.83 -8.69 -18.41
N ILE A 707 -16.16 -8.64 -18.55
CA ILE A 707 -16.79 -8.42 -19.86
C ILE A 707 -16.49 -7.05 -20.45
N ASP A 708 -16.33 -6.00 -19.64
CA ASP A 708 -15.97 -4.67 -20.16
C ASP A 708 -14.54 -4.65 -20.69
N TRP A 709 -13.64 -5.34 -19.98
CA TRP A 709 -12.27 -5.51 -20.42
C TRP A 709 -12.24 -6.24 -21.78
N LEU A 710 -12.96 -7.35 -21.89
CA LEU A 710 -13.04 -8.13 -23.14
C LEU A 710 -13.70 -7.34 -24.27
N GLN A 711 -14.79 -6.63 -24.01
CA GLN A 711 -15.48 -5.81 -25.02
C GLN A 711 -14.58 -4.69 -25.54
N ARG A 712 -13.81 -4.05 -24.66
CA ARG A 712 -12.80 -3.07 -25.09
C ARG A 712 -11.74 -3.69 -25.98
N GLU A 713 -11.29 -4.90 -25.69
CA GLU A 713 -10.29 -5.60 -26.50
C GLU A 713 -10.84 -6.07 -27.85
N ALA A 714 -12.14 -6.41 -27.91
CA ALA A 714 -12.81 -6.77 -29.17
C ALA A 714 -13.07 -5.55 -30.07
N LEU A 715 -13.39 -4.40 -29.48
CA LEU A 715 -13.52 -3.15 -30.20
C LEU A 715 -12.12 -2.70 -30.62
N SER A 716 -11.82 -2.77 -31.92
CA SER A 716 -10.59 -2.19 -32.46
C SER A 716 -10.50 -0.75 -31.94
N ALA A 717 -9.32 -0.33 -31.47
CA ALA A 717 -9.05 1.00 -30.91
C ALA A 717 -9.21 2.13 -31.96
N GLY A 718 -10.35 2.19 -32.63
CA GLY A 718 -10.78 3.30 -33.45
C GLY A 718 -11.21 4.45 -32.55
N PRO A 719 -11.02 5.70 -33.01
CA PRO A 719 -11.53 6.86 -32.28
C PRO A 719 -13.05 6.71 -32.12
N ASP A 720 -13.53 6.74 -30.86
CA ASP A 720 -14.95 6.80 -30.55
C ASP A 720 -15.60 7.88 -31.43
N GLY A 721 -16.69 7.54 -32.12
CA GLY A 721 -17.47 8.49 -32.92
C GLY A 721 -18.00 9.70 -32.11
N ASP A 722 -17.93 9.62 -30.77
CA ASP A 722 -18.32 10.64 -29.81
C ASP A 722 -17.27 11.75 -29.58
N ALA A 723 -16.09 11.69 -30.22
CA ALA A 723 -15.02 12.67 -30.04
C ALA A 723 -15.18 13.98 -30.85
N ARG A 724 -16.24 14.10 -31.67
CA ARG A 724 -16.45 15.28 -32.53
C ARG A 724 -16.82 16.50 -31.67
N GLY A 725 -15.92 17.47 -31.61
CA GLY A 725 -16.14 18.78 -30.96
C GLY A 725 -15.53 18.94 -29.57
N LEU A 726 -14.80 17.94 -29.06
CA LEU A 726 -14.05 18.07 -27.80
C LEU A 726 -12.70 18.75 -28.01
N ASP A 727 -12.27 19.52 -27.02
CA ASP A 727 -10.95 20.15 -26.98
C ASP A 727 -9.82 19.09 -26.94
N ALA A 728 -8.67 19.41 -27.55
CA ALA A 728 -7.52 18.53 -27.63
C ALA A 728 -6.98 18.13 -26.24
N ALA A 729 -7.04 19.03 -25.26
CA ALA A 729 -6.63 18.72 -23.88
C ALA A 729 -7.57 17.70 -23.21
N VAL A 730 -8.88 17.84 -23.43
CA VAL A 730 -9.90 16.89 -22.94
C VAL A 730 -9.70 15.51 -23.56
N LEU A 731 -9.45 15.45 -24.88
CA LEU A 731 -9.19 14.19 -25.58
C LEU A 731 -7.95 13.49 -25.04
N SER A 732 -6.88 14.25 -24.76
CA SER A 732 -5.64 13.73 -24.19
C SER A 732 -5.85 13.18 -22.77
N GLU A 733 -6.55 13.91 -21.90
CA GLU A 733 -6.91 13.44 -20.54
C GLU A 733 -7.77 12.16 -20.63
N LEU A 734 -8.79 12.17 -21.49
CA LEU A 734 -9.71 11.05 -21.67
C LEU A 734 -8.98 9.79 -22.14
N ALA A 735 -8.02 9.91 -23.06
CA ALA A 735 -7.20 8.81 -23.52
C ALA A 735 -6.39 8.19 -22.37
N THR A 736 -5.65 8.99 -21.62
CA THR A 736 -4.84 8.53 -20.49
C THR A 736 -5.69 7.89 -19.40
N LEU A 737 -6.81 8.49 -19.00
CA LEU A 737 -7.68 7.94 -17.96
C LEU A 737 -8.33 6.62 -18.36
N ARG A 738 -8.70 6.46 -19.64
CA ARG A 738 -9.20 5.19 -20.16
C ARG A 738 -8.12 4.13 -20.15
N GLU A 739 -6.91 4.44 -20.61
CA GLU A 739 -5.78 3.51 -20.55
C GLU A 739 -5.48 3.10 -19.10
N LEU A 740 -5.48 4.05 -18.16
CA LEU A 740 -5.31 3.76 -16.74
C LEU A 740 -6.39 2.80 -16.24
N GLN A 741 -7.66 3.05 -16.53
CA GLN A 741 -8.75 2.17 -16.14
C GLN A 741 -8.57 0.73 -16.62
N HIS A 742 -7.92 0.54 -17.78
CA HIS A 742 -7.72 -0.76 -18.40
C HIS A 742 -6.51 -1.53 -17.90
N ALA A 743 -5.46 -0.80 -17.53
CA ALA A 743 -4.14 -1.35 -17.23
C ALA A 743 -3.77 -1.27 -15.74
N VAL A 744 -4.48 -0.50 -14.92
CA VAL A 744 -4.14 -0.34 -13.49
C VAL A 744 -4.28 -1.67 -12.74
N MET A 745 -3.24 -2.01 -11.98
CA MET A 745 -3.17 -3.22 -11.16
C MET A 745 -2.75 -2.87 -9.71
N PRO A 746 -3.39 -3.50 -8.70
CA PRO A 746 -2.88 -3.45 -7.33
C PRO A 746 -1.62 -4.31 -7.21
N PRO A 747 -0.88 -4.24 -6.08
CA PRO A 747 0.12 -5.27 -5.77
C PRO A 747 -0.56 -6.64 -5.72
N LEU A 748 0.00 -7.61 -6.46
CA LEU A 748 -0.50 -8.99 -6.53
C LEU A 748 0.24 -9.93 -5.58
N SER A 749 0.83 -9.38 -4.51
CA SER A 749 1.46 -10.16 -3.45
C SER A 749 1.36 -9.44 -2.11
N LEU A 750 1.33 -10.21 -1.02
CA LEU A 750 1.43 -9.73 0.35
C LEU A 750 2.40 -10.61 1.15
N SER A 751 3.40 -9.97 1.78
CA SER A 751 4.35 -10.67 2.64
C SER A 751 3.97 -10.54 4.12
N TYR A 752 3.99 -11.65 4.86
CA TYR A 752 4.01 -11.73 6.32
C TYR A 752 5.41 -12.02 6.82
N TYR A 753 5.70 -11.58 8.04
CA TYR A 753 7.02 -11.74 8.65
C TYR A 753 7.06 -12.83 9.71
N TYR A 754 5.97 -12.98 10.45
CA TYR A 754 5.92 -13.83 11.63
C TYR A 754 4.83 -14.90 11.56
N THR A 755 3.93 -14.83 10.58
CA THR A 755 2.77 -15.70 10.50
C THR A 755 2.77 -16.43 9.17
N GLU A 756 2.93 -17.76 9.24
CA GLU A 756 2.69 -18.65 8.11
C GLU A 756 1.18 -18.80 7.93
N PHE A 757 0.66 -18.20 6.87
CA PHE A 757 -0.74 -18.37 6.50
C PHE A 757 -0.91 -18.12 5.00
N PRO A 758 -1.56 -19.02 4.24
CA PRO A 758 -1.65 -18.89 2.78
C PRO A 758 -2.77 -17.96 2.30
N TYR A 759 -3.45 -17.24 3.21
CA TYR A 759 -4.55 -16.34 2.88
C TYR A 759 -4.40 -15.01 3.61
N LEU A 760 -5.35 -14.08 3.37
CA LEU A 760 -5.45 -12.87 4.17
C LEU A 760 -5.73 -13.25 5.63
N LEU A 761 -4.81 -12.90 6.52
CA LEU A 761 -4.96 -13.15 7.95
C LEU A 761 -6.29 -12.60 8.47
N PRO A 762 -7.13 -13.44 9.08
CA PRO A 762 -8.37 -12.98 9.67
C PRO A 762 -8.06 -12.23 10.95
N ASN A 763 -8.85 -11.20 11.19
CA ASN A 763 -8.77 -10.45 12.41
C ASN A 763 -9.75 -11.01 13.46
N SER A 764 -9.45 -12.20 13.99
CA SER A 764 -10.29 -12.96 14.93
C SER A 764 -10.47 -12.29 16.30
N LEU A 765 -9.73 -11.21 16.60
CA LEU A 765 -9.78 -10.57 17.91
C LEU A 765 -11.04 -9.74 18.09
N SER A 766 -11.85 -10.15 19.08
CA SER A 766 -12.94 -9.34 19.63
C SER A 766 -12.41 -7.99 20.12
N ASN A 767 -13.27 -6.96 20.15
CA ASN A 767 -12.85 -5.65 20.62
C ASN A 767 -12.42 -5.66 22.10
N LEU A 768 -12.99 -6.58 22.90
CA LEU A 768 -12.59 -6.79 24.29
C LEU A 768 -11.19 -7.42 24.39
N HIS A 769 -10.85 -8.40 23.53
CA HIS A 769 -9.51 -8.98 23.51
C HIS A 769 -8.46 -7.93 23.11
N ARG A 770 -8.72 -7.14 22.07
CA ARG A 770 -7.82 -6.04 21.68
C ARG A 770 -7.61 -5.06 22.81
N LEU A 771 -8.69 -4.77 23.55
CA LEU A 771 -8.61 -3.86 24.67
C LEU A 771 -7.79 -4.45 25.82
N ALA A 772 -7.96 -5.73 26.11
CA ALA A 772 -7.16 -6.44 27.11
C ALA A 772 -5.67 -6.38 26.75
N VAL A 773 -5.33 -6.66 25.48
CA VAL A 773 -3.95 -6.52 24.98
C VAL A 773 -3.48 -5.08 25.09
N ALA A 774 -4.27 -4.09 24.65
CA ALA A 774 -3.90 -2.68 24.71
C ALA A 774 -3.56 -2.20 26.13
N LEU A 775 -4.20 -2.74 27.17
CA LEU A 775 -3.97 -2.35 28.56
C LEU A 775 -2.91 -3.21 29.28
N ASN A 776 -2.89 -4.52 29.05
CA ASN A 776 -2.09 -5.47 29.83
C ASN A 776 -0.97 -6.14 29.03
N SER A 777 -0.81 -5.80 27.75
CA SER A 777 0.08 -6.49 26.81
C SER A 777 -0.33 -7.95 26.54
N ALA A 778 0.49 -8.67 25.78
CA ALA A 778 0.36 -10.07 25.44
C ALA A 778 1.74 -10.74 25.32
N GLU A 779 1.76 -12.07 25.12
CA GLU A 779 2.98 -12.83 24.86
C GLU A 779 3.58 -12.46 23.50
N CYS A 780 4.89 -12.69 23.33
CA CYS A 780 5.61 -12.31 22.11
C CYS A 780 5.03 -12.93 20.83
N ALA A 781 4.51 -14.16 20.92
CA ALA A 781 3.82 -14.83 19.82
C ALA A 781 2.60 -14.00 19.34
N ASP A 782 1.80 -13.51 20.26
CA ASP A 782 0.60 -12.72 19.98
C ASP A 782 0.95 -11.31 19.47
N VAL A 783 1.99 -10.70 20.02
CA VAL A 783 2.55 -9.41 19.56
C VAL A 783 2.93 -9.48 18.08
N ARG A 784 3.63 -10.57 17.69
CA ARG A 784 4.04 -10.84 16.30
C ARG A 784 2.86 -11.12 15.37
N TYR A 785 1.88 -11.88 15.84
CA TYR A 785 0.64 -12.09 15.09
C TYR A 785 -0.08 -10.75 14.84
N VAL A 786 -0.21 -9.91 15.87
CA VAL A 786 -0.86 -8.59 15.79
C VAL A 786 -0.13 -7.68 14.80
N PHE A 787 1.19 -7.80 14.66
CA PHE A 787 1.97 -7.12 13.62
C PHE A 787 1.54 -7.53 12.21
N ASP A 788 1.50 -8.82 11.90
CA ASP A 788 1.09 -9.28 10.56
C ASP A 788 -0.40 -9.03 10.28
N VAL A 789 -1.25 -9.00 11.32
CA VAL A 789 -2.63 -8.52 11.21
C VAL A 789 -2.68 -7.05 10.80
N GLY A 790 -1.80 -6.20 11.34
CA GLY A 790 -1.64 -4.81 10.91
C GLY A 790 -1.24 -4.69 9.44
N ARG A 791 -0.28 -5.51 8.98
CA ARG A 791 0.08 -5.61 7.56
C ARG A 791 -1.12 -6.02 6.72
N CYS A 792 -1.85 -7.05 7.13
CA CYS A 792 -3.01 -7.55 6.42
C CYS A 792 -4.12 -6.50 6.28
N ASP A 793 -4.44 -5.76 7.34
CA ASP A 793 -5.45 -4.69 7.29
C ASP A 793 -5.00 -3.49 6.45
N ALA A 794 -3.70 -3.16 6.44
CA ALA A 794 -3.15 -2.18 5.51
C ALA A 794 -3.28 -2.62 4.05
N PHE A 795 -3.07 -3.91 3.77
CA PHE A 795 -3.30 -4.47 2.43
C PHE A 795 -4.78 -4.42 2.03
N ARG A 796 -5.71 -4.75 2.95
CA ARG A 796 -7.15 -4.60 2.70
C ARG A 796 -7.51 -3.15 2.35
N TRP A 797 -6.98 -2.19 3.11
CA TRP A 797 -7.19 -0.76 2.86
C TRP A 797 -6.67 -0.36 1.48
N LEU A 798 -5.48 -0.84 1.11
CA LEU A 798 -4.88 -0.58 -0.20
C LEU A 798 -5.74 -1.10 -1.35
N VAL A 799 -6.20 -2.35 -1.28
CA VAL A 799 -7.07 -2.92 -2.32
C VAL A 799 -8.38 -2.12 -2.43
N CYS A 800 -8.93 -1.66 -1.30
CA CYS A 800 -10.06 -0.72 -1.30
C CYS A 800 -9.73 0.62 -1.98
N GLU A 801 -8.53 1.19 -1.78
CA GLU A 801 -8.11 2.42 -2.50
C GLU A 801 -8.10 2.20 -4.01
N TYR A 802 -7.58 1.05 -4.48
CA TYR A 802 -7.59 0.72 -5.91
C TYR A 802 -9.01 0.59 -6.47
N ILE A 803 -9.92 -0.08 -5.76
CA ILE A 803 -11.33 -0.17 -6.16
C ILE A 803 -11.96 1.23 -6.22
N CYS A 804 -11.75 2.06 -5.20
CA CYS A 804 -12.25 3.44 -5.18
C CYS A 804 -11.65 4.28 -6.33
N PHE A 805 -10.37 4.11 -6.63
CA PHE A 805 -9.71 4.79 -7.74
C PHE A 805 -10.32 4.40 -9.09
N GLU A 806 -10.61 3.13 -9.34
CA GLU A 806 -11.29 2.69 -10.57
C GLU A 806 -12.73 3.22 -10.67
N ASN A 807 -13.44 3.29 -9.55
CA ASN A 807 -14.76 3.93 -9.49
C ASN A 807 -14.66 5.42 -9.83
N TRP A 808 -13.63 6.11 -9.35
CA TRP A 808 -13.37 7.51 -9.67
C TRP A 808 -12.97 7.68 -11.15
N LEU A 809 -12.07 6.85 -11.69
CA LEU A 809 -11.67 6.85 -13.10
C LEU A 809 -12.89 6.72 -14.01
N HIS A 810 -13.76 5.74 -13.73
CA HIS A 810 -14.98 5.54 -14.51
C HIS A 810 -15.90 6.76 -14.49
N LEU A 811 -16.13 7.34 -13.31
CA LEU A 811 -16.94 8.54 -13.17
C LEU A 811 -16.33 9.74 -13.91
N ARG A 812 -15.01 9.93 -13.81
CA ARG A 812 -14.32 11.02 -14.50
C ARG A 812 -14.35 10.87 -16.01
N VAL A 813 -14.13 9.66 -16.53
CA VAL A 813 -14.27 9.35 -17.96
C VAL A 813 -15.68 9.67 -18.44
N ARG A 814 -16.72 9.30 -17.68
CA ARG A 814 -18.11 9.65 -18.01
C ARG A 814 -18.38 11.15 -17.99
N GLN A 815 -17.85 11.86 -16.99
CA GLN A 815 -17.98 13.31 -16.87
C GLN A 815 -17.39 14.04 -18.09
N LEU A 816 -16.20 13.63 -18.55
CA LEU A 816 -15.55 14.21 -19.72
C LEU A 816 -16.30 13.89 -21.04
N LYS A 817 -16.88 12.69 -21.16
CA LYS A 817 -17.71 12.34 -22.34
C LYS A 817 -18.99 13.18 -22.41
N GLY A 818 -19.58 13.51 -21.26
CA GLY A 818 -20.80 14.31 -21.16
C GLY A 818 -20.60 15.82 -21.35
N GLY A 819 -19.49 16.28 -21.93
CA GLY A 819 -19.25 17.73 -22.07
C GLY A 819 -18.81 18.44 -20.79
N GLY A 820 -18.54 17.70 -19.71
CA GLY A 820 -17.89 18.26 -18.53
C GLY A 820 -16.54 18.86 -18.92
N GLY A 821 -16.36 20.15 -18.65
CA GLY A 821 -15.14 20.85 -19.02
C GLY A 821 -13.88 20.20 -18.46
N ALA A 822 -12.72 20.56 -19.02
CA ALA A 822 -11.40 20.29 -18.46
C ALA A 822 -11.20 21.07 -17.14
N ALA A 823 -12.05 20.83 -16.14
CA ALA A 823 -11.74 21.20 -14.78
C ALA A 823 -10.58 20.30 -14.40
N ALA A 824 -9.37 20.88 -14.36
CA ALA A 824 -8.21 20.26 -13.75
C ALA A 824 -8.64 19.60 -12.42
N ALA A 825 -7.93 18.57 -12.01
CA ALA A 825 -8.02 18.02 -10.65
C ALA A 825 -7.81 19.08 -9.53
N ASP A 826 -7.60 20.35 -9.89
CA ASP A 826 -7.44 21.56 -9.09
C ASP A 826 -8.62 22.54 -9.16
N SER A 827 -9.86 22.12 -8.85
CA SER A 827 -10.81 23.08 -8.27
C SER A 827 -10.70 23.04 -6.75
N PRO A 828 -9.87 23.89 -6.11
CA PRO A 828 -9.88 24.12 -4.67
C PRO A 828 -11.14 24.94 -4.33
N GLY A 829 -12.30 24.28 -4.42
CA GLY A 829 -13.61 24.92 -4.50
C GLY A 829 -14.68 24.24 -3.68
N SER A 830 -14.40 23.88 -2.42
CA SER A 830 -15.45 24.00 -1.39
C SER A 830 -14.87 24.39 -0.02
N PRO A 831 -15.23 25.59 0.49
CA PRO A 831 -14.80 26.12 1.77
C PRO A 831 -15.73 25.62 2.89
N SER A 832 -15.30 24.62 3.67
CA SER A 832 -15.80 24.44 5.04
C SER A 832 -15.06 23.32 5.77
N LEU A 833 -13.84 23.58 6.24
CA LEU A 833 -13.40 23.20 7.60
C LEU A 833 -12.04 23.82 7.90
N ARG A 834 -12.06 24.69 8.91
CA ARG A 834 -10.95 25.40 9.59
C ARG A 834 -10.47 26.71 8.93
N ARG A 835 -11.33 27.73 9.06
CA ARG A 835 -10.89 29.09 9.42
C ARG A 835 -9.89 28.97 10.59
N GLY A 836 -8.64 29.31 10.33
CA GLY A 836 -7.52 29.14 11.25
C GLY A 836 -6.15 29.01 10.58
N ARG A 837 -6.08 28.89 9.24
CA ARG A 837 -4.82 28.89 8.48
C ARG A 837 -4.85 29.96 7.39
N SER A 838 -4.61 31.21 7.79
CA SER A 838 -4.36 32.34 6.89
C SER A 838 -2.94 32.89 7.03
N GLN A 839 -2.02 32.09 7.55
CA GLN A 839 -0.57 32.31 7.50
C GLN A 839 0.08 30.99 7.08
N GLU A 840 1.12 31.05 6.24
CA GLU A 840 1.90 29.94 5.65
C GLU A 840 1.45 29.40 4.27
N ARG A 841 1.59 30.23 3.23
CA ARG A 841 1.98 29.75 1.88
C ARG A 841 3.33 30.39 1.49
N LYS A 842 4.36 30.16 2.31
CA LYS A 842 5.74 30.66 2.12
C LYS A 842 6.79 29.54 2.07
N GLY A 843 6.39 28.30 1.84
CA GLY A 843 7.29 27.15 1.74
C GLY A 843 7.55 26.73 0.29
N ALA A 844 8.75 26.24 -0.01
CA ALA A 844 9.07 25.63 -1.29
C ALA A 844 8.16 24.40 -1.59
N PRO A 845 7.92 24.05 -2.87
CA PRO A 845 7.20 22.85 -3.26
C PRO A 845 7.75 21.58 -2.61
N LEU A 846 6.90 20.58 -2.35
CA LEU A 846 7.32 19.33 -1.72
C LEU A 846 8.41 18.59 -2.48
N HIS A 847 8.33 18.58 -3.82
CA HIS A 847 9.33 17.93 -4.66
C HIS A 847 10.69 18.63 -4.56
N GLU A 848 10.73 19.97 -4.46
CA GLU A 848 11.96 20.74 -4.21
C GLU A 848 12.48 20.57 -2.77
N ARG A 849 11.59 20.49 -1.77
CA ARG A 849 12.00 20.21 -0.38
C ARG A 849 12.62 18.82 -0.23
N GLN A 850 12.03 17.81 -0.86
CA GLN A 850 12.62 16.47 -0.90
C GLN A 850 13.96 16.50 -1.63
N HIS A 851 14.02 17.18 -2.78
CA HIS A 851 15.25 17.31 -3.54
C HIS A 851 16.37 17.95 -2.72
N GLY A 852 16.11 19.03 -1.97
CA GLY A 852 17.11 19.65 -1.09
C GLY A 852 17.68 18.70 -0.05
N VAL A 853 16.85 17.85 0.58
CA VAL A 853 17.33 16.80 1.51
C VAL A 853 18.24 15.79 0.80
N LEU A 854 17.91 15.44 -0.44
CA LEU A 854 18.67 14.48 -1.24
C LEU A 854 19.96 15.09 -1.83
N GLU A 855 20.00 16.40 -2.09
CA GLU A 855 21.23 17.09 -2.46
C GLU A 855 22.21 17.17 -1.29
N GLU A 856 21.73 17.49 -0.09
CA GLU A 856 22.58 17.44 1.11
C GLU A 856 23.15 16.03 1.34
N PHE A 857 22.34 14.99 1.10
CA PHE A 857 22.77 13.60 1.11
C PHE A 857 23.91 13.35 0.11
N LEU A 858 23.74 13.73 -1.16
CA LEU A 858 24.79 13.63 -2.19
C LEU A 858 26.04 14.47 -1.86
N GLY A 859 25.87 15.52 -1.05
CA GLY A 859 26.95 16.36 -0.55
C GLY A 859 27.90 15.65 0.41
N VAL A 860 27.52 14.51 1.00
CA VAL A 860 28.38 13.75 1.95
C VAL A 860 28.67 12.32 1.54
N VAL A 861 27.86 11.73 0.64
CA VAL A 861 28.11 10.37 0.15
C VAL A 861 29.02 10.34 -1.07
N ASP A 862 29.73 9.23 -1.23
CA ASP A 862 30.38 8.89 -2.48
C ASP A 862 29.33 8.32 -3.44
N ALA A 863 28.76 9.22 -4.25
CA ALA A 863 27.75 8.87 -5.24
C ALA A 863 28.26 7.82 -6.25
N ALA A 864 29.56 7.82 -6.59
CA ALA A 864 30.13 6.85 -7.51
C ALA A 864 30.08 5.45 -6.89
N SER A 865 30.50 5.30 -5.63
CA SER A 865 30.43 4.04 -4.90
C SER A 865 28.99 3.50 -4.78
N LEU A 866 27.99 4.37 -4.61
CA LEU A 866 26.59 3.94 -4.60
C LEU A 866 26.09 3.57 -6.00
N TYR A 867 26.51 4.31 -7.01
CA TYR A 867 26.12 4.08 -8.40
C TYR A 867 26.69 2.76 -8.95
N GLU A 868 27.89 2.37 -8.52
CA GLU A 868 28.50 1.06 -8.81
C GLU A 868 27.72 -0.13 -8.26
N LEU A 869 26.85 0.07 -7.25
CA LEU A 869 25.99 -1.00 -6.74
C LEU A 869 24.84 -1.31 -7.69
N LEU A 870 24.43 -0.34 -8.52
CA LEU A 870 23.23 -0.44 -9.33
C LEU A 870 23.45 -1.41 -10.48
N ALA A 871 22.42 -2.22 -10.79
CA ALA A 871 22.42 -2.99 -12.02
C ALA A 871 22.30 -2.07 -13.24
N ASP A 872 23.09 -2.32 -14.28
CA ASP A 872 22.99 -1.63 -15.57
C ASP A 872 21.64 -1.95 -16.23
N ALA A 873 20.77 -0.95 -16.42
CA ALA A 873 19.46 -1.19 -17.05
C ALA A 873 19.60 -1.77 -18.47
N ARG A 874 20.65 -1.37 -19.20
CA ARG A 874 20.94 -1.85 -20.56
C ARG A 874 21.57 -3.24 -20.61
N ALA A 875 22.25 -3.67 -19.54
CA ALA A 875 22.88 -5.01 -19.52
C ALA A 875 21.83 -6.10 -19.31
N LEU A 876 20.75 -5.80 -18.58
CA LEU A 876 19.57 -6.67 -18.43
C LEU A 876 18.83 -6.89 -19.76
N ASP A 877 18.82 -5.90 -20.66
CA ASP A 877 18.21 -6.01 -21.99
C ASP A 877 19.08 -6.81 -23.01
N CYS A 878 20.38 -6.99 -22.73
CA CYS A 878 21.35 -7.59 -23.66
C CYS A 878 21.55 -9.10 -23.50
N GLU A 879 20.99 -9.75 -22.47
CA GLU A 879 20.98 -11.22 -22.37
C GLU A 879 19.91 -11.84 -23.31
N SER A 880 20.12 -11.70 -24.62
CA SER A 880 19.65 -12.49 -25.80
C SER A 880 18.27 -13.17 -25.84
N SER A 881 17.38 -12.94 -24.88
CA SER A 881 16.01 -13.43 -24.87
C SER A 881 15.09 -12.22 -25.00
N THR A 882 14.16 -12.27 -25.95
CA THR A 882 13.07 -11.31 -26.05
C THR A 882 12.45 -11.10 -24.66
N PRO A 883 12.31 -9.85 -24.17
CA PRO A 883 11.87 -9.59 -22.81
C PRO A 883 10.53 -10.25 -22.56
N ALA A 884 10.38 -10.87 -21.38
CA ALA A 884 9.19 -11.62 -21.03
C ALA A 884 7.97 -10.70 -21.09
N SER A 885 6.81 -11.25 -21.46
CA SER A 885 5.59 -10.43 -21.63
C SER A 885 5.16 -9.70 -20.35
N SER A 886 5.53 -10.22 -19.18
CA SER A 886 5.36 -9.51 -17.90
C SER A 886 6.21 -8.23 -17.81
N GLU A 887 7.43 -8.21 -18.33
CA GLU A 887 8.31 -7.03 -18.30
C GLU A 887 7.81 -5.96 -19.26
N LYS A 888 7.38 -6.37 -20.46
CA LYS A 888 6.74 -5.47 -21.43
C LYS A 888 5.45 -4.85 -20.87
N LEU A 889 4.64 -5.63 -20.16
CA LEU A 889 3.44 -5.13 -19.50
C LEU A 889 3.78 -4.08 -18.43
N LEU A 890 4.77 -4.37 -17.58
CA LEU A 890 5.24 -3.43 -16.57
C LEU A 890 5.77 -2.15 -17.21
N ALA A 891 6.60 -2.24 -18.25
CA ALA A 891 7.11 -1.07 -18.97
C ALA A 891 5.96 -0.20 -19.51
N ARG A 892 4.91 -0.83 -20.10
CA ARG A 892 3.71 -0.14 -20.58
C ARG A 892 2.93 0.55 -19.45
N GLN A 893 2.71 -0.14 -18.33
CA GLN A 893 2.02 0.41 -17.16
C GLN A 893 2.80 1.59 -16.55
N ASN A 894 4.12 1.46 -16.45
CA ASN A 894 4.98 2.48 -15.86
C ASN A 894 4.98 3.76 -16.72
N ARG A 895 5.08 3.63 -18.06
CA ARG A 895 4.96 4.78 -18.98
C ARG A 895 3.59 5.45 -18.89
N LEU A 896 2.52 4.66 -18.83
CA LEU A 896 1.16 5.17 -18.68
C LEU A 896 0.98 5.97 -17.37
N ILE A 897 1.57 5.51 -16.28
CA ILE A 897 1.50 6.23 -15.00
C ILE A 897 2.32 7.52 -15.06
N ARG A 898 3.51 7.51 -15.68
CA ARG A 898 4.28 8.74 -15.96
C ARG A 898 3.47 9.74 -16.78
N ARG A 899 2.77 9.31 -17.83
CA ARG A 899 1.84 10.16 -18.61
C ARG A 899 0.75 10.78 -17.75
N ALA A 900 0.15 9.99 -16.88
CA ALA A 900 -0.87 10.49 -15.96
C ALA A 900 -0.34 11.54 -14.98
N ILE A 901 0.91 11.38 -14.52
CA ILE A 901 1.61 12.37 -13.70
C ILE A 901 1.88 13.65 -14.52
N LEU A 902 2.44 13.52 -15.73
CA LEU A 902 2.76 14.65 -16.62
C LEU A 902 1.54 15.52 -16.93
N GLN A 903 0.39 14.88 -17.16
CA GLN A 903 -0.86 15.59 -17.43
C GLN A 903 -1.58 16.06 -16.15
N ASN A 904 -1.13 15.64 -14.96
CA ASN A 904 -1.77 15.89 -13.66
C ASN A 904 -3.28 15.54 -13.65
N VAL A 905 -3.63 14.40 -14.27
CA VAL A 905 -5.04 14.02 -14.50
C VAL A 905 -5.64 13.21 -13.35
N VAL A 906 -4.83 12.77 -12.38
CA VAL A 906 -5.29 11.96 -11.25
C VAL A 906 -5.64 12.85 -10.07
N HIS A 907 -6.83 12.65 -9.49
CA HIS A 907 -7.27 13.43 -8.34
C HIS A 907 -6.32 13.28 -7.13
N PRO A 908 -6.02 14.35 -6.37
CA PRO A 908 -5.15 14.32 -5.18
C PRO A 908 -5.43 13.18 -4.19
N HIS A 909 -6.68 12.76 -4.02
CA HIS A 909 -7.01 11.65 -3.11
C HIS A 909 -6.30 10.33 -3.45
N TYR A 910 -5.99 10.11 -4.73
CA TYR A 910 -5.40 8.88 -5.26
C TYR A 910 -3.96 9.06 -5.77
N SER A 911 -3.37 10.26 -5.62
CA SER A 911 -2.01 10.52 -6.11
C SER A 911 -0.94 9.64 -5.45
N HIS A 912 -1.17 9.19 -4.21
CA HIS A 912 -0.31 8.23 -3.53
C HIS A 912 -0.21 6.88 -4.27
N LEU A 913 -1.20 6.49 -5.08
CA LEU A 913 -1.12 5.27 -5.91
C LEU A 913 -0.01 5.39 -6.98
N LEU A 914 0.31 6.61 -7.39
CA LEU A 914 1.35 6.91 -8.38
C LEU A 914 2.76 6.86 -7.77
N SER A 915 2.90 6.81 -6.43
CA SER A 915 4.19 6.57 -5.78
C SER A 915 4.43 5.08 -5.49
N HIS A 916 3.46 4.20 -5.74
CA HIS A 916 3.57 2.80 -5.35
C HIS A 916 4.77 2.09 -5.98
N LEU A 917 5.52 1.33 -5.18
CA LEU A 917 6.75 0.69 -5.66
C LEU A 917 6.52 -0.19 -6.92
N HIS A 918 5.46 -0.99 -7.00
CA HIS A 918 5.24 -1.90 -8.14
C HIS A 918 4.90 -1.20 -9.45
N VAL A 919 4.62 0.10 -9.42
CA VAL A 919 4.43 0.98 -10.58
C VAL A 919 5.76 1.55 -11.09
N TRP A 920 6.83 1.42 -10.31
CA TRP A 920 8.17 1.88 -10.67
C TRP A 920 9.18 0.73 -10.76
N ALA A 921 8.85 -0.42 -10.16
CA ALA A 921 9.63 -1.63 -10.24
C ALA A 921 9.46 -2.24 -11.64
N GLN A 922 10.54 -2.24 -12.42
CA GLN A 922 10.66 -3.03 -13.63
C GLN A 922 11.14 -4.45 -13.31
#